data_AF-A0ABD6R2R8-F1
#
_entry.id   AF-A0ABD6R2R8-F1
#
_cell.length_a   1.000
_cell.length_b   1.000
_cell.length_c   1.000
_cell.angle_alpha   90.00
_cell.angle_beta   90.00
_cell.angle_gamma   90.00
#
_symmetry.space_group_name_H-M   'P 1'
#
loop_
_entity.id
_entity.type
_entity.pdbx_description
1 polymer ?
#
loop_
_entity_poly.entity_id
_entity_poly.type
_entity_poly.pdbx_seq_one_letter_code
_entity_poly.pdbx_strand_id
1 'polypeptide(L)'
;MKQNKRKRINAMIIAAALSLPFAVYSTPALAAVAIEANKTGQGLKDGTFDAVIKAYKDKTNEESMAAVYIKDPKLTIENGKKIVTATLSDSDFFQYLKTEDIHTPGVFHDVKVISEDKKKNGTKVIQFEVGELGKRYNMRMHIYIPTMAYDNKYQVQFEVNTLNLENNVPEKQKENKEEKQDENGNVILDKQLQKYINKYNLDRDNVDAPITKKDLLKIKTLSIYSGKGINEITGLEYMTNLEKLTLRESNVKDISAISKLRGLKYVDLTSNSIESIHPIEQLENINMLFLRDNKISDLTPLSKMKKIKTLDLIGNNIKDIQPLFTLSTMKQLYLANNQISDLTGIDRLNNVELLWIGNNKINNVESISKMSNLIELEISDSEIKDISSLSQLGNLQVLNLEENYISDVSPLSTLTNLHEINLGANEISDVRPVEELGKRISIDIQRQKIFLNEASVDEEIKIPVYNLKGEPLQNINLQSEGATLNNGFIKWNSPGEKIYEFKLDTNSTESKIRFNGTVIQNIVEKQKESQNVILDKTLQQHINKENLGRENVNAPITKEDLLQIKKLEILKEKGNEIKDITGLEYMTNLEKLTLEGVGLKNIEFISNLKQLNNVNVSHNQIEDITPLSSLENLQWLNLADNHIKDLTVIGSMLNLFSLNLAGNEIRDVRPLIQLGQWFTIDVGRQNIILNDAKINEEIQVPVYDLEGESIENIQLVSEGGTFNNGVIKWSTPGEKVYKFDLDSDEISIRFNGTVIQNIVEKEEVTEPTKEVEEAKEEVKEPTKEVEETKEEVKEPVKEVEETKEEVKEPVKEVEETKEEVKEPVKEVEETKEEVKEPVKEVEGTKEEVKEPIKEVEGTKEEVKEPIKEVEGTKEEVKEPVKEVEGTKEEVKEPVKEVKEEVKEPTKEVEEAKEEVDEPTTGVEGSKAEVKETGKEIEGSKDAVNQSAVVQEQNVNNQVVKENKPAVNKQEESKKSLGATGGQENTSTLLSGIALVLSALSMFVFRKRLFKK
;
A
#
# COMPACT_ATOMS: atom_id res chain seq x y z
N MET A 1 -2.54 16.76 -16.46
CA MET A 1 -3.75 16.47 -15.63
C MET A 1 -3.52 16.17 -14.13
N LYS A 2 -2.55 15.34 -13.70
CA LYS A 2 -2.48 14.82 -12.30
C LYS A 2 -2.56 15.90 -11.19
N GLN A 3 -1.96 17.10 -11.37
CA GLN A 3 -2.10 18.21 -10.41
C GLN A 3 -3.54 18.70 -10.21
N ASN A 4 -4.33 18.87 -11.29
CA ASN A 4 -5.74 19.28 -11.18
C ASN A 4 -6.61 18.20 -10.51
N LYS A 5 -6.26 16.91 -10.65
CA LYS A 5 -6.91 15.84 -9.89
C LYS A 5 -6.60 15.99 -8.38
N ARG A 6 -5.34 16.30 -8.01
CA ARG A 6 -4.94 16.57 -6.61
C ARG A 6 -5.56 17.86 -6.04
N LYS A 7 -5.60 18.98 -6.79
CA LYS A 7 -6.29 20.20 -6.33
C LYS A 7 -7.82 20.02 -6.25
N ARG A 8 -8.46 19.21 -7.11
CA ARG A 8 -9.88 18.83 -6.94
C ARG A 8 -10.13 17.92 -5.74
N ILE A 9 -9.23 16.98 -5.45
CA ILE A 9 -9.32 16.11 -4.26
C ILE A 9 -9.14 16.94 -2.98
N ASN A 10 -8.14 17.81 -2.90
CA ASN A 10 -7.97 18.72 -1.76
C ASN A 10 -9.18 19.66 -1.63
N ALA A 11 -9.70 20.22 -2.73
CA ALA A 11 -10.91 21.03 -2.70
C ALA A 11 -12.14 20.26 -2.18
N MET A 12 -12.34 19.00 -2.59
CA MET A 12 -13.38 18.13 -2.05
C MET A 12 -13.20 17.84 -0.56
N ILE A 13 -11.98 17.59 -0.09
CA ILE A 13 -11.68 17.37 1.33
C ILE A 13 -11.96 18.64 2.14
N ILE A 14 -11.56 19.81 1.64
CA ILE A 14 -11.81 21.12 2.25
C ILE A 14 -13.32 21.42 2.30
N ALA A 15 -14.05 21.17 1.21
CA ALA A 15 -15.50 21.36 1.16
C ALA A 15 -16.26 20.40 2.08
N ALA A 16 -15.87 19.12 2.14
CA ALA A 16 -16.45 18.15 3.06
C ALA A 16 -16.19 18.55 4.53
N ALA A 17 -14.97 18.97 4.86
CA ALA A 17 -14.62 19.39 6.21
C ALA A 17 -15.32 20.70 6.64
N LEU A 18 -15.66 21.59 5.70
CA LEU A 18 -16.39 22.84 5.98
C LEU A 18 -17.92 22.70 5.92
N SER A 19 -18.46 21.61 5.35
CA SER A 19 -19.92 21.38 5.21
C SER A 19 -20.51 20.38 6.20
N LEU A 20 -19.69 19.59 6.91
CA LEU A 20 -20.17 18.57 7.85
C LEU A 20 -20.33 19.11 9.29
N PRO A 21 -21.55 19.13 9.86
CA PRO A 21 -21.77 19.47 11.26
C PRO A 21 -21.44 18.29 12.17
N PHE A 22 -20.15 18.07 12.45
CA PHE A 22 -19.74 17.11 13.48
C PHE A 22 -20.10 17.64 14.88
N ALA A 23 -20.92 16.87 15.59
CA ALA A 23 -21.28 17.12 16.98
C ALA A 23 -20.09 16.80 17.91
N VAL A 24 -19.86 17.68 18.89
CA VAL A 24 -18.65 17.68 19.73
C VAL A 24 -18.87 16.89 21.02
N TYR A 25 -17.98 15.93 21.34
CA TYR A 25 -17.79 15.50 22.72
C TYR A 25 -16.98 16.56 23.47
N SER A 26 -17.64 17.32 24.34
CA SER A 26 -17.00 18.36 25.15
C SER A 26 -17.15 18.08 26.65
N THR A 27 -16.08 18.32 27.41
CA THR A 27 -16.08 18.29 28.88
C THR A 27 -15.59 19.64 29.41
N PRO A 28 -16.48 20.52 29.89
CA PRO A 28 -16.11 21.87 30.33
C PRO A 28 -15.45 21.86 31.72
N ALA A 29 -14.14 21.59 31.76
CA ALA A 29 -13.37 21.51 33.01
C ALA A 29 -12.13 22.43 33.10
N LEU A 30 -11.53 22.86 31.98
CA LEU A 30 -10.30 23.68 32.00
C LEU A 30 -10.51 25.20 31.88
N ALA A 31 -11.68 25.66 31.43
CA ALA A 31 -11.96 27.09 31.27
C ALA A 31 -11.96 27.89 32.59
N ALA A 32 -12.05 27.22 33.75
CA ALA A 32 -12.06 27.87 35.05
C ALA A 32 -10.67 28.32 35.54
N VAL A 33 -9.60 27.63 35.13
CA VAL A 33 -8.24 27.85 35.69
C VAL A 33 -7.50 29.00 35.00
N ALA A 34 -7.73 29.20 33.70
CA ALA A 34 -7.09 30.29 32.94
C ALA A 34 -7.52 31.71 33.39
N ILE A 35 -8.68 31.84 34.03
CA ILE A 35 -9.27 33.14 34.41
C ILE A 35 -8.56 33.77 35.62
N GLU A 36 -7.90 32.98 36.48
CA GLU A 36 -7.27 33.49 37.71
C GLU A 36 -5.84 34.02 37.49
N ALA A 37 -5.11 33.49 36.50
CA ALA A 37 -3.74 33.92 36.17
C ALA A 37 -3.66 35.36 35.63
N ASN A 38 -4.64 35.80 34.83
CA ASN A 38 -4.64 37.13 34.21
C ASN A 38 -4.93 38.30 35.20
N LYS A 39 -5.12 38.03 36.50
CA LYS A 39 -5.27 39.10 37.53
C LYS A 39 -3.95 39.59 38.12
N THR A 40 -2.87 38.84 38.01
CA THR A 40 -1.54 39.26 38.50
C THR A 40 -0.72 39.85 37.36
N GLY A 41 -0.74 41.18 37.24
CA GLY A 41 -0.09 41.93 36.16
C GLY A 41 1.44 41.91 36.19
N GLN A 42 2.05 40.74 35.94
CA GLN A 42 3.46 40.62 35.61
C GLN A 42 3.62 40.77 34.09
N GLY A 43 4.37 41.79 33.67
CA GLY A 43 4.76 41.94 32.28
C GLY A 43 5.66 40.77 31.87
N LEU A 44 5.23 39.99 30.88
CA LEU A 44 6.09 39.03 30.19
C LEU A 44 7.28 39.78 29.58
N LYS A 45 8.47 39.19 29.63
CA LYS A 45 9.67 39.79 29.06
C LYS A 45 9.67 39.68 27.54
N ASP A 46 10.20 40.71 26.90
CA ASP A 46 10.41 40.72 25.46
C ASP A 46 11.25 39.51 25.01
N GLY A 47 10.84 38.88 23.91
CA GLY A 47 11.33 37.56 23.48
C GLY A 47 10.29 36.82 22.63
N THR A 48 10.69 35.69 22.03
CA THR A 48 9.79 34.84 21.22
C THR A 48 9.58 33.50 21.89
N PHE A 49 8.32 33.08 21.97
CA PHE A 49 7.84 31.86 22.62
C PHE A 49 7.01 31.04 21.63
N ASP A 50 6.99 29.72 21.76
CA ASP A 50 6.05 28.88 21.00
C ASP A 50 4.63 29.03 21.56
N ALA A 51 3.63 28.98 20.70
CA ALA A 51 2.24 29.26 21.04
C ALA A 51 1.28 28.17 20.54
N VAL A 52 0.02 28.28 20.96
CA VAL A 52 -1.11 27.50 20.48
C VAL A 52 -2.24 28.47 20.15
N ILE A 53 -2.78 28.36 18.94
CA ILE A 53 -3.99 29.07 18.53
C ILE A 53 -5.13 28.06 18.53
N LYS A 54 -6.20 28.36 19.26
CA LYS A 54 -7.49 27.67 19.12
C LYS A 54 -8.44 28.54 18.31
N ALA A 55 -9.29 27.93 17.49
CA ALA A 55 -10.35 28.61 16.77
C ALA A 55 -11.71 27.96 17.06
N TYR A 56 -12.75 28.78 17.12
CA TYR A 56 -14.13 28.42 17.47
C TYR A 56 -15.10 29.02 16.44
N LYS A 57 -16.25 28.37 16.20
CA LYS A 57 -17.29 28.92 15.31
C LYS A 57 -17.91 30.16 15.97
N ASP A 58 -18.33 31.16 15.18
CA ASP A 58 -18.76 32.49 15.67
C ASP A 58 -19.74 32.40 16.86
N LYS A 59 -19.35 33.02 17.99
CA LYS A 59 -20.11 33.05 19.27
C LYS A 59 -20.42 31.68 19.91
N THR A 60 -19.72 30.61 19.52
CA THR A 60 -19.88 29.26 20.11
C THR A 60 -18.68 28.82 20.96
N ASN A 61 -18.76 27.60 21.53
CA ASN A 61 -17.62 26.87 22.08
C ASN A 61 -17.22 25.66 21.20
N GLU A 62 -17.80 25.52 20.01
CA GLU A 62 -17.44 24.46 19.07
C GLU A 62 -16.16 24.85 18.34
N GLU A 63 -15.19 23.95 18.27
CA GLU A 63 -13.95 24.22 17.53
C GLU A 63 -14.23 24.42 16.03
N SER A 64 -13.44 25.30 15.40
CA SER A 64 -13.56 25.67 14.00
C SER A 64 -12.40 25.11 13.19
N MET A 65 -12.73 24.56 12.01
CA MET A 65 -11.79 24.10 11.00
C MET A 65 -10.76 25.17 10.58
N ALA A 66 -11.02 26.45 10.85
CA ALA A 66 -10.04 27.54 10.75
C ALA A 66 -8.69 27.21 11.42
N ALA A 67 -8.69 26.52 12.57
CA ALA A 67 -7.46 26.12 13.26
C ALA A 67 -6.62 25.10 12.46
N VAL A 68 -7.22 24.33 11.56
CA VAL A 68 -6.48 23.36 10.75
C VAL A 68 -5.56 24.04 9.73
N TYR A 69 -5.89 25.26 9.28
CA TYR A 69 -5.08 26.01 8.31
C TYR A 69 -3.97 26.85 8.93
N ILE A 70 -3.97 27.07 10.26
CA ILE A 70 -2.99 27.91 10.95
C ILE A 70 -2.01 27.01 11.73
N LYS A 71 -0.80 26.87 11.21
CA LYS A 71 0.29 26.02 11.74
C LYS A 71 1.38 26.84 12.43
N ASP A 72 2.20 26.14 13.22
CA ASP A 72 3.44 26.62 13.83
C ASP A 72 3.38 28.02 14.50
N PRO A 73 2.33 28.36 15.28
CA PRO A 73 2.20 29.71 15.81
C PRO A 73 3.24 30.00 16.90
N LYS A 74 3.82 31.19 16.84
CA LYS A 74 4.78 31.74 17.80
C LYS A 74 4.33 33.11 18.26
N LEU A 75 4.60 33.41 19.53
CA LEU A 75 4.31 34.69 20.17
C LEU A 75 5.62 35.45 20.38
N THR A 76 5.82 36.54 19.67
CA THR A 76 6.89 37.51 19.94
C THR A 76 6.33 38.64 20.80
N ILE A 77 7.03 38.97 21.87
CA ILE A 77 6.73 40.09 22.75
C ILE A 77 7.84 41.11 22.54
N GLU A 78 7.45 42.35 22.22
CA GLU A 78 8.38 43.44 21.90
C GLU A 78 7.76 44.78 22.30
N ASN A 79 8.45 45.55 23.14
CA ASN A 79 7.97 46.82 23.70
C ASN A 79 6.57 46.72 24.33
N GLY A 80 6.24 45.55 24.92
CA GLY A 80 4.93 45.24 25.51
C GLY A 80 3.81 44.88 24.52
N LYS A 81 4.02 45.03 23.21
CA LYS A 81 3.13 44.47 22.18
C LYS A 81 3.27 42.95 22.15
N LYS A 82 2.18 42.24 21.82
CA LYS A 82 2.17 40.77 21.70
C LYS A 82 1.81 40.42 20.26
N ILE A 83 2.82 40.06 19.50
CA ILE A 83 2.76 39.85 18.06
C ILE A 83 2.78 38.35 17.80
N VAL A 84 1.70 37.84 17.23
CA VAL A 84 1.56 36.45 16.83
C VAL A 84 2.08 36.29 15.41
N THR A 85 2.84 35.22 15.18
CA THR A 85 3.40 34.86 13.88
C THR A 85 3.07 33.40 13.60
N ALA A 86 2.48 33.05 12.46
CA ALA A 86 2.01 31.69 12.18
C ALA A 86 2.05 31.34 10.68
N THR A 87 2.13 30.04 10.36
CA THR A 87 2.14 29.52 8.99
C THR A 87 0.71 29.22 8.54
N LEU A 88 0.14 30.04 7.65
CA LEU A 88 -1.13 29.78 7.00
C LEU A 88 -0.92 28.82 5.82
N SER A 89 -1.39 27.58 5.94
CA SER A 89 -1.32 26.55 4.90
C SER A 89 -2.50 26.66 3.92
N ASP A 90 -2.27 26.32 2.64
CA ASP A 90 -3.26 26.42 1.57
C ASP A 90 -3.83 27.85 1.35
N SER A 91 -3.03 28.89 1.64
CA SER A 91 -3.45 30.29 1.52
C SER A 91 -3.74 30.78 0.10
N ASP A 92 -3.48 29.99 -0.94
CA ASP A 92 -4.08 30.15 -2.28
C ASP A 92 -5.62 30.35 -2.22
N PHE A 93 -6.29 29.70 -1.25
CA PHE A 93 -7.75 29.74 -1.12
C PHE A 93 -8.28 30.92 -0.30
N PHE A 94 -7.42 31.68 0.38
CA PHE A 94 -7.82 32.80 1.25
C PHE A 94 -7.73 34.13 0.50
N GLN A 95 -8.88 34.66 0.05
CA GLN A 95 -8.96 36.01 -0.57
C GLN A 95 -8.62 37.11 0.45
N TYR A 96 -8.99 36.91 1.70
CA TYR A 96 -8.46 37.65 2.84
C TYR A 96 -8.52 36.81 4.12
N LEU A 97 -7.66 37.18 5.07
CA LEU A 97 -7.76 36.80 6.47
C LEU A 97 -7.58 38.08 7.29
N LYS A 98 -8.60 38.44 8.08
CA LYS A 98 -8.65 39.69 8.84
C LYS A 98 -8.88 39.42 10.33
N THR A 99 -8.10 40.05 11.20
CA THR A 99 -8.30 40.05 12.65
C THR A 99 -9.02 41.32 13.10
N GLU A 100 -9.86 41.22 14.12
CA GLU A 100 -10.45 42.37 14.79
C GLU A 100 -9.37 43.22 15.48
N ASP A 101 -9.52 44.56 15.45
CA ASP A 101 -8.59 45.47 16.09
C ASP A 101 -8.65 45.38 17.62
N ILE A 102 -7.49 45.28 18.26
CA ILE A 102 -7.39 45.07 19.72
C ILE A 102 -7.75 46.33 20.54
N HIS A 103 -7.84 47.49 19.90
CA HIS A 103 -8.22 48.76 20.53
C HIS A 103 -9.63 49.21 20.12
N THR A 104 -10.16 48.71 19.00
CA THR A 104 -11.37 49.22 18.33
C THR A 104 -12.30 48.07 17.90
N PRO A 105 -13.05 47.44 18.83
CA PRO A 105 -13.93 46.32 18.52
C PRO A 105 -14.90 46.59 17.37
N GLY A 106 -15.09 45.60 16.50
CA GLY A 106 -15.86 45.71 15.25
C GLY A 106 -15.09 46.25 14.04
N VAL A 107 -13.91 46.84 14.21
CA VAL A 107 -12.97 47.17 13.11
C VAL A 107 -12.11 45.94 12.80
N PHE A 108 -11.82 45.68 11.53
CA PHE A 108 -11.07 44.51 11.09
C PHE A 108 -9.91 44.92 10.15
N HIS A 109 -8.72 44.40 10.43
CA HIS A 109 -7.51 44.62 9.64
C HIS A 109 -7.00 43.31 9.05
N ASP A 110 -6.51 43.34 7.81
CA ASP A 110 -5.87 42.18 7.18
C ASP A 110 -4.60 41.78 7.95
N VAL A 111 -4.37 40.46 8.09
CA VAL A 111 -3.14 39.97 8.70
C VAL A 111 -1.95 40.33 7.81
N LYS A 112 -0.87 40.80 8.42
CA LYS A 112 0.35 41.19 7.72
C LYS A 112 1.09 39.94 7.26
N VAL A 113 1.32 39.77 5.97
CA VAL A 113 2.17 38.70 5.45
C VAL A 113 3.64 39.07 5.66
N ILE A 114 4.45 38.13 6.18
CA ILE A 114 5.92 38.26 6.31
C ILE A 114 6.62 37.59 5.13
N SER A 115 6.16 36.40 4.72
CA SER A 115 6.73 35.63 3.61
C SER A 115 5.70 34.68 2.98
N GLU A 116 5.98 34.21 1.77
CA GLU A 116 5.08 33.38 0.97
C GLU A 116 5.85 32.30 0.19
N ASP A 117 5.48 31.04 0.38
CA ASP A 117 5.96 29.89 -0.38
C ASP A 117 4.92 29.45 -1.42
N LYS A 118 5.05 30.00 -2.63
CA LYS A 118 4.17 29.67 -3.77
C LYS A 118 4.29 28.22 -4.25
N LYS A 119 5.32 27.47 -3.85
CA LYS A 119 5.50 26.05 -4.24
C LYS A 119 4.64 25.09 -3.38
N LYS A 120 4.11 25.55 -2.24
CA LYS A 120 3.24 24.77 -1.34
C LYS A 120 1.83 25.39 -1.22
N ASN A 121 1.04 25.37 -2.30
CA ASN A 121 -0.32 25.94 -2.36
C ASN A 121 -0.41 27.38 -1.79
N GLY A 122 0.60 28.21 -2.08
CA GLY A 122 0.65 29.62 -1.66
C GLY A 122 0.77 29.83 -0.15
N THR A 123 1.40 28.90 0.59
CA THR A 123 1.56 28.95 2.06
C THR A 123 2.21 30.27 2.51
N LYS A 124 1.58 30.99 3.45
CA LYS A 124 2.00 32.33 3.90
C LYS A 124 2.34 32.35 5.39
N VAL A 125 3.48 32.94 5.76
CA VAL A 125 3.73 33.30 7.16
C VAL A 125 3.02 34.61 7.44
N ILE A 126 2.03 34.58 8.33
CA ILE A 126 1.16 35.71 8.69
C ILE A 126 1.49 36.25 10.08
N GLN A 127 1.20 37.53 10.30
CA GLN A 127 1.47 38.27 11.51
C GLN A 127 0.29 39.17 11.91
N PHE A 128 -0.07 39.16 13.18
CA PHE A 128 -1.11 40.02 13.76
C PHE A 128 -0.86 40.28 15.25
N GLU A 129 -1.43 41.34 15.81
CA GLU A 129 -1.26 41.70 17.23
C GLU A 129 -2.43 41.19 18.08
N VAL A 130 -2.16 40.77 19.31
CA VAL A 130 -3.16 40.36 20.31
C VAL A 130 -2.98 41.14 21.61
N GLY A 131 -4.08 41.34 22.36
CA GLY A 131 -4.05 42.13 23.60
C GLY A 131 -3.68 41.31 24.83
N GLU A 132 -4.64 40.52 25.32
CA GLU A 132 -4.51 39.60 26.46
C GLU A 132 -4.41 38.16 25.93
N LEU A 133 -3.58 37.33 26.55
CA LEU A 133 -3.51 35.90 26.23
C LEU A 133 -4.67 35.15 26.89
N GLY A 134 -5.14 34.07 26.26
CA GLY A 134 -6.34 33.34 26.68
C GLY A 134 -7.67 34.08 26.44
N LYS A 135 -7.63 35.30 25.88
CA LYS A 135 -8.81 36.04 25.43
C LYS A 135 -9.19 35.65 24.01
N ARG A 136 -10.50 35.63 23.73
CA ARG A 136 -11.03 35.42 22.38
C ARG A 136 -11.12 36.73 21.60
N TYR A 137 -10.73 36.65 20.33
CA TYR A 137 -10.74 37.74 19.34
C TYR A 137 -11.53 37.30 18.11
N ASN A 138 -12.27 38.21 17.47
CA ASN A 138 -12.97 37.86 16.24
C ASN A 138 -12.00 37.88 15.03
N MET A 139 -12.21 36.97 14.09
CA MET A 139 -11.46 36.86 12.84
C MET A 139 -12.43 36.59 11.69
N ARG A 140 -12.16 37.16 10.52
CA ARG A 140 -12.95 37.00 9.30
C ARG A 140 -12.08 36.48 8.18
N MET A 141 -12.61 35.55 7.40
CA MET A 141 -11.93 34.99 6.22
C MET A 141 -12.90 34.85 5.06
N HIS A 142 -12.38 34.97 3.84
CA HIS A 142 -13.10 34.71 2.60
C HIS A 142 -12.36 33.61 1.86
N ILE A 143 -12.98 32.44 1.82
CA ILE A 143 -12.45 31.25 1.16
C ILE A 143 -13.04 31.18 -0.25
N TYR A 144 -12.18 31.19 -1.26
CA TYR A 144 -12.56 31.10 -2.66
C TYR A 144 -11.78 29.98 -3.35
N ILE A 145 -12.51 29.00 -3.90
CA ILE A 145 -11.94 27.83 -4.58
C ILE A 145 -12.62 27.71 -5.97
N PRO A 146 -12.07 28.36 -7.02
CA PRO A 146 -12.69 28.42 -8.34
C PRO A 146 -13.01 27.06 -8.95
N THR A 147 -12.15 26.05 -8.71
CA THR A 147 -12.24 24.70 -9.29
C THR A 147 -13.47 23.88 -8.86
N MET A 148 -14.26 24.42 -7.93
CA MET A 148 -15.50 23.84 -7.43
C MET A 148 -16.61 24.88 -7.15
N ALA A 149 -16.48 26.10 -7.71
CA ALA A 149 -17.43 27.22 -7.52
C ALA A 149 -17.74 27.59 -6.05
N TYR A 150 -16.78 27.41 -5.15
CA TYR A 150 -16.97 27.66 -3.72
C TYR A 150 -16.45 29.05 -3.33
N ASP A 151 -17.37 29.98 -3.08
CA ASP A 151 -17.11 31.31 -2.49
C ASP A 151 -17.89 31.39 -1.17
N ASN A 152 -17.19 31.44 -0.03
CA ASN A 152 -17.82 31.56 1.28
C ASN A 152 -17.04 32.48 2.22
N LYS A 153 -17.77 33.24 3.04
CA LYS A 153 -17.24 34.22 3.99
C LYS A 153 -17.60 33.81 5.41
N TYR A 154 -16.57 33.57 6.22
CA TYR A 154 -16.70 33.04 7.57
C TYR A 154 -16.25 34.05 8.61
N GLN A 155 -16.98 34.14 9.71
CA GLN A 155 -16.51 34.72 10.97
C GLN A 155 -16.23 33.59 11.95
N VAL A 156 -15.12 33.69 12.66
CA VAL A 156 -14.68 32.74 13.70
C VAL A 156 -14.14 33.54 14.88
N GLN A 157 -14.01 32.87 16.03
CA GLN A 157 -13.31 33.44 17.19
C GLN A 157 -12.02 32.65 17.41
N PHE A 158 -10.92 33.31 17.70
CA PHE A 158 -9.64 32.65 17.99
C PHE A 158 -9.08 33.09 19.34
N GLU A 159 -8.27 32.23 19.94
CA GLU A 159 -7.70 32.38 21.27
C GLU A 159 -6.22 31.96 21.22
N VAL A 160 -5.33 32.76 21.78
CA VAL A 160 -3.88 32.53 21.72
C VAL A 160 -3.32 32.34 23.12
N ASN A 161 -2.64 31.20 23.31
CA ASN A 161 -1.97 30.81 24.54
C ASN A 161 -0.51 30.44 24.24
N THR A 162 0.39 30.56 25.21
CA THR A 162 1.79 30.09 25.08
C THR A 162 1.94 28.63 25.49
N LEU A 163 2.90 27.93 24.88
CA LEU A 163 3.39 26.66 25.40
C LEU A 163 4.30 26.92 26.62
N ASN A 164 4.06 26.19 27.71
CA ASN A 164 4.93 26.08 28.89
C ASN A 164 5.34 27.41 29.57
N LEU A 165 4.38 28.14 30.13
CA LEU A 165 4.62 29.40 30.86
C LEU A 165 5.40 29.28 32.19
N GLU A 166 5.73 28.06 32.64
CA GLU A 166 6.42 27.84 33.93
C GLU A 166 7.95 27.90 33.87
N ASN A 167 8.57 27.83 32.69
CA ASN A 167 10.02 27.63 32.54
C ASN A 167 10.75 28.80 31.85
N ASN A 168 10.70 30.01 32.43
CA ASN A 168 11.68 31.07 32.11
C ASN A 168 11.81 32.20 33.16
N VAL A 169 12.28 31.86 34.37
CA VAL A 169 12.86 32.86 35.30
C VAL A 169 14.39 32.83 35.12
N PRO A 170 15.05 33.93 34.71
CA PRO A 170 16.48 33.91 34.43
C PRO A 170 17.33 33.83 35.70
N GLU A 171 18.31 32.92 35.69
CA GLU A 171 19.32 32.77 36.74
C GLU A 171 20.27 33.98 36.81
N LYS A 172 19.90 35.01 37.58
CA LYS A 172 20.84 36.00 38.17
C LYS A 172 20.19 36.89 39.23
N GLN A 173 19.89 36.30 40.40
CA GLN A 173 19.96 36.91 41.75
C GLN A 173 19.33 35.98 42.81
N LYS A 174 19.97 34.83 43.05
CA LYS A 174 19.71 33.97 44.22
C LYS A 174 20.98 33.34 44.82
N GLU A 175 22.08 34.09 44.82
CA GLU A 175 23.00 33.98 45.96
C GLU A 175 22.39 34.77 47.13
N ASN A 176 22.54 34.25 48.35
CA ASN A 176 22.10 34.87 49.61
C ASN A 176 20.59 35.15 49.75
N LYS A 177 19.78 34.08 49.77
CA LYS A 177 18.73 33.91 50.80
C LYS A 177 18.35 32.45 51.04
N GLU A 178 19.05 31.88 52.02
CA GLU A 178 18.77 30.71 52.86
C GLU A 178 17.85 29.60 52.32
N GLU A 179 18.42 28.41 52.19
CA GLU A 179 17.72 27.14 52.18
C GLU A 179 16.93 26.95 53.49
N LYS A 180 15.59 26.84 53.42
CA LYS A 180 14.70 26.14 54.39
C LYS A 180 13.23 26.26 54.00
N GLN A 181 12.79 25.41 53.05
CA GLN A 181 11.41 24.97 52.78
C GLN A 181 11.41 24.20 51.44
N ASP A 182 11.06 22.92 51.35
CA ASP A 182 10.84 21.90 52.38
C ASP A 182 11.26 20.53 51.79
N GLU A 183 12.31 19.90 52.31
CA GLU A 183 12.81 18.62 51.78
C GLU A 183 11.92 17.42 52.13
N ASN A 184 10.99 17.58 53.08
CA ASN A 184 10.16 16.48 53.62
C ASN A 184 8.79 16.36 52.92
N GLY A 185 8.47 17.23 51.96
CA GLY A 185 7.22 17.17 51.20
C GLY A 185 7.13 15.90 50.35
N ASN A 186 5.92 15.32 50.26
CA ASN A 186 5.64 14.22 49.35
C ASN A 186 5.63 14.72 47.89
N VAL A 187 6.51 14.19 47.04
CA VAL A 187 6.63 14.66 45.64
C VAL A 187 5.92 13.78 44.60
N ILE A 188 5.35 12.64 45.00
CA ILE A 188 4.54 11.77 44.14
C ILE A 188 3.05 12.07 44.41
N LEU A 189 2.35 12.66 43.44
CA LEU A 189 0.96 13.10 43.62
C LEU A 189 -0.06 11.95 43.54
N ASP A 190 0.13 11.03 42.60
CA ASP A 190 -0.74 9.86 42.46
C ASP A 190 -0.57 8.92 43.67
N LYS A 191 -1.65 8.77 44.46
CA LYS A 191 -1.64 7.97 45.69
C LYS A 191 -1.42 6.48 45.45
N GLN A 192 -1.76 5.97 44.27
CA GLN A 192 -1.54 4.57 43.94
C GLN A 192 -0.08 4.34 43.55
N LEU A 193 0.51 5.25 42.77
CA LEU A 193 1.94 5.28 42.47
C LEU A 193 2.79 5.46 43.74
N GLN A 194 2.38 6.35 44.65
CA GLN A 194 3.02 6.55 45.96
C GLN A 194 3.05 5.24 46.76
N LYS A 195 1.92 4.50 46.81
CA LYS A 195 1.84 3.20 47.50
C LYS A 195 2.71 2.14 46.86
N TYR A 196 2.76 2.07 45.52
CA TYR A 196 3.66 1.19 44.80
C TYR A 196 5.13 1.47 45.13
N ILE A 197 5.57 2.73 45.05
CA ILE A 197 6.97 3.11 45.31
C ILE A 197 7.35 2.86 46.78
N ASN A 198 6.50 3.28 47.74
CA ASN A 198 6.75 3.03 49.17
C ASN A 198 6.89 1.53 49.46
N LYS A 199 5.98 0.70 48.95
CA LYS A 199 5.96 -0.74 49.24
C LYS A 199 7.08 -1.52 48.56
N TYR A 200 7.31 -1.30 47.26
CA TYR A 200 8.16 -2.20 46.44
C TYR A 200 9.52 -1.61 46.07
N ASN A 201 9.76 -0.31 46.27
CA ASN A 201 11.04 0.34 45.94
C ASN A 201 11.74 0.96 47.15
N LEU A 202 11.01 1.24 48.23
CA LEU A 202 11.54 1.86 49.47
C LEU A 202 11.38 0.97 50.72
N ASP A 203 10.73 -0.20 50.59
CA ASP A 203 10.51 -1.20 51.65
C ASP A 203 9.88 -0.60 52.93
N ARG A 204 8.75 0.11 52.77
CA ARG A 204 8.03 0.81 53.84
C ARG A 204 6.68 0.16 54.14
N ASP A 205 6.47 -0.24 55.40
CA ASP A 205 5.17 -0.70 55.92
C ASP A 205 4.07 0.36 55.73
N ASN A 206 4.40 1.63 56.00
CA ASN A 206 3.48 2.74 55.76
C ASN A 206 3.50 3.14 54.28
N VAL A 207 2.63 2.52 53.51
CA VAL A 207 2.48 2.76 52.06
C VAL A 207 1.98 4.18 51.72
N ASP A 208 1.37 4.90 52.66
CA ASP A 208 0.92 6.29 52.51
C ASP A 208 1.98 7.32 53.01
N ALA A 209 3.19 6.89 53.38
CA ALA A 209 4.26 7.77 53.84
C ALA A 209 4.74 8.76 52.74
N PRO A 210 5.09 10.02 53.08
CA PRO A 210 5.69 10.96 52.12
C PRO A 210 6.96 10.42 51.45
N ILE A 211 7.05 10.58 50.13
CA ILE A 211 8.22 10.24 49.34
C ILE A 211 8.99 11.52 49.02
N THR A 212 10.24 11.59 49.46
CA THR A 212 11.11 12.75 49.21
C THR A 212 11.91 12.58 47.91
N LYS A 213 12.43 13.69 47.35
CA LYS A 213 13.35 13.63 46.20
C LYS A 213 14.59 12.76 46.49
N LYS A 214 15.06 12.78 47.74
CA LYS A 214 16.20 11.98 48.23
C LYS A 214 15.89 10.48 48.31
N ASP A 215 14.62 10.09 48.44
CA ASP A 215 14.20 8.70 48.31
C ASP A 215 14.20 8.26 46.85
N LEU A 216 13.65 9.09 45.95
CA LEU A 216 13.58 8.80 44.51
C LEU A 216 14.95 8.62 43.86
N LEU A 217 15.96 9.39 44.28
CA LEU A 217 17.34 9.23 43.81
C LEU A 217 17.98 7.86 44.13
N LYS A 218 17.40 7.06 45.03
CA LYS A 218 17.87 5.70 45.34
C LYS A 218 17.40 4.67 44.31
N ILE A 219 16.37 4.99 43.52
CA ILE A 219 15.63 4.03 42.70
C ILE A 219 16.27 3.94 41.31
N LYS A 220 16.86 2.78 41.00
CA LYS A 220 17.39 2.42 39.67
C LYS A 220 16.40 1.65 38.79
N THR A 221 15.36 1.09 39.38
CA THR A 221 14.33 0.32 38.67
C THR A 221 12.98 0.53 39.33
N LEU A 222 12.00 0.97 38.55
CA LEU A 222 10.59 1.01 38.90
C LEU A 222 9.88 -0.03 38.04
N SER A 223 9.03 -0.89 38.65
CA SER A 223 8.33 -1.93 37.90
C SER A 223 6.95 -2.19 38.48
N ILE A 224 5.93 -1.71 37.76
CA ILE A 224 4.52 -1.82 38.09
C ILE A 224 3.86 -2.53 36.90
N TYR A 225 3.47 -3.78 37.12
CA TYR A 225 2.91 -4.64 36.07
C TYR A 225 1.38 -4.57 35.95
N SER A 226 0.69 -4.05 36.97
CA SER A 226 -0.73 -3.72 36.91
C SER A 226 -0.98 -2.40 37.66
N GLY A 227 -0.77 -1.28 36.98
CA GLY A 227 -0.89 0.07 37.56
C GLY A 227 -2.33 0.59 37.61
N LYS A 228 -3.31 -0.31 37.76
CA LYS A 228 -4.73 0.04 37.82
C LYS A 228 -5.00 1.09 38.91
N GLY A 229 -5.48 2.26 38.47
CA GLY A 229 -5.73 3.42 39.34
C GLY A 229 -4.61 4.47 39.35
N ILE A 230 -3.46 4.20 38.71
CA ILE A 230 -2.45 5.22 38.40
C ILE A 230 -2.91 5.99 37.16
N ASN A 231 -2.97 7.31 37.26
CA ASN A 231 -3.41 8.21 36.19
C ASN A 231 -2.36 9.28 35.85
N GLU A 232 -1.59 9.74 36.84
CA GLU A 232 -0.50 10.68 36.66
C GLU A 232 0.83 10.10 37.15
N ILE A 233 1.93 10.59 36.61
CA ILE A 233 3.30 10.20 36.98
C ILE A 233 4.17 11.40 37.40
N THR A 234 3.51 12.47 37.84
CA THR A 234 4.13 13.67 38.41
C THR A 234 5.02 13.30 39.61
N GLY A 235 6.28 13.74 39.57
CA GLY A 235 7.33 13.39 40.53
C GLY A 235 8.30 12.32 40.05
N LEU A 236 8.01 11.57 38.97
CA LEU A 236 8.99 10.64 38.38
C LEU A 236 10.22 11.36 37.80
N GLU A 237 10.12 12.65 37.45
CA GLU A 237 11.23 13.47 36.95
C GLU A 237 12.41 13.60 37.93
N TYR A 238 12.19 13.28 39.22
CA TYR A 238 13.25 13.25 40.24
C TYR A 238 14.00 11.90 40.33
N MET A 239 13.52 10.84 39.67
CA MET A 239 14.22 9.54 39.62
C MET A 239 15.39 9.55 38.61
N THR A 240 16.30 10.52 38.69
CA THR A 240 17.35 10.72 37.66
C THR A 240 18.35 9.55 37.51
N ASN A 241 18.40 8.64 38.49
CA ASN A 241 19.18 7.40 38.47
C ASN A 241 18.41 6.19 37.87
N LEU A 242 17.19 6.37 37.35
CA LEU A 242 16.34 5.30 36.83
C LEU A 242 16.91 4.74 35.52
N GLU A 243 17.24 3.44 35.52
CA GLU A 243 17.76 2.72 34.34
C GLU A 243 16.68 1.84 33.68
N LYS A 244 15.67 1.41 34.45
CA LYS A 244 14.51 0.64 33.98
C LYS A 244 13.20 1.21 34.53
N LEU A 245 12.25 1.42 33.62
CA LEU A 245 10.86 1.75 33.93
C LEU A 245 9.92 0.69 33.31
N THR A 246 9.06 0.10 34.14
CA THR A 246 7.87 -0.65 33.69
C THR A 246 6.64 -0.08 34.40
N LEU A 247 5.64 0.34 33.63
CA LEU A 247 4.36 0.88 34.11
C LEU A 247 3.23 0.44 33.16
N ARG A 248 2.77 -0.80 33.33
CA ARG A 248 1.72 -1.41 32.50
C ARG A 248 0.32 -1.22 33.09
N GLU A 249 -0.71 -1.42 32.26
CA GLU A 249 -2.13 -1.45 32.66
C GLU A 249 -2.54 -0.23 33.52
N SER A 250 -2.05 0.94 33.13
CA SER A 250 -2.31 2.21 33.83
C SER A 250 -3.15 3.13 32.93
N ASN A 251 -3.66 4.24 33.46
CA ASN A 251 -4.44 5.21 32.68
C ASN A 251 -3.58 6.45 32.34
N VAL A 252 -2.27 6.25 32.16
CA VAL A 252 -1.34 7.35 31.89
C VAL A 252 -1.46 7.78 30.44
N LYS A 253 -1.49 9.11 30.23
CA LYS A 253 -1.56 9.74 28.91
C LYS A 253 -0.39 10.67 28.66
N ASP A 254 -0.09 11.52 29.63
CA ASP A 254 1.10 12.36 29.61
C ASP A 254 2.29 11.62 30.21
N ILE A 255 3.40 11.64 29.46
CA ILE A 255 4.69 11.07 29.86
C ILE A 255 5.79 12.13 29.95
N SER A 256 5.43 13.41 30.04
CA SER A 256 6.33 14.56 30.22
C SER A 256 7.35 14.36 31.36
N ALA A 257 6.93 13.75 32.48
CA ALA A 257 7.76 13.50 33.65
C ALA A 257 9.03 12.66 33.35
N ILE A 258 8.99 11.74 32.38
CA ILE A 258 10.16 10.89 32.05
C ILE A 258 11.15 11.54 31.08
N SER A 259 10.82 12.69 30.49
CA SER A 259 11.63 13.36 29.45
C SER A 259 13.07 13.71 29.84
N LYS A 260 13.33 13.88 31.15
CA LYS A 260 14.65 14.22 31.69
C LYS A 260 15.46 12.99 32.14
N LEU A 261 14.86 11.79 32.13
CA LEU A 261 15.44 10.57 32.68
C LEU A 261 16.40 9.87 31.71
N ARG A 262 17.43 10.60 31.26
CA ARG A 262 18.42 10.17 30.26
C ARG A 262 19.24 8.91 30.63
N GLY A 263 19.12 8.42 31.86
CA GLY A 263 19.68 7.13 32.30
C GLY A 263 18.88 5.90 31.86
N LEU A 264 17.64 6.08 31.38
CA LEU A 264 16.75 4.99 30.97
C LEU A 264 17.33 4.18 29.80
N LYS A 265 17.28 2.86 29.97
CA LYS A 265 17.71 1.83 29.01
C LYS A 265 16.54 0.94 28.60
N TYR A 266 15.65 0.64 29.54
CA TYR A 266 14.45 -0.15 29.34
C TYR A 266 13.23 0.70 29.72
N VAL A 267 12.27 0.85 28.80
CA VAL A 267 11.00 1.53 29.05
C VAL A 267 9.85 0.65 28.54
N ASP A 268 8.88 0.41 29.40
CA ASP A 268 7.70 -0.40 29.10
C ASP A 268 6.45 0.28 29.67
N LEU A 269 5.60 0.75 28.76
CA LEU A 269 4.37 1.50 29.02
C LEU A 269 3.17 0.80 28.36
N THR A 270 3.23 -0.54 28.27
CA THR A 270 2.21 -1.38 27.63
C THR A 270 0.83 -1.21 28.26
N SER A 271 -0.23 -1.14 27.44
CA SER A 271 -1.63 -1.02 27.87
C SER A 271 -1.87 0.26 28.69
N ASN A 272 -1.78 1.41 28.03
CA ASN A 272 -1.98 2.74 28.61
C ASN A 272 -2.96 3.56 27.72
N SER A 273 -2.89 4.90 27.75
CA SER A 273 -3.61 5.77 26.81
C SER A 273 -2.72 6.90 26.30
N ILE A 274 -1.47 6.56 25.98
CA ILE A 274 -0.47 7.48 25.43
C ILE A 274 -0.82 7.76 23.97
N GLU A 275 -1.01 9.04 23.66
CA GLU A 275 -1.31 9.56 22.32
C GLU A 275 -0.07 10.21 21.67
N SER A 276 0.89 10.70 22.47
CA SER A 276 2.14 11.30 21.98
C SER A 276 3.36 10.75 22.71
N ILE A 277 4.40 10.40 21.93
CA ILE A 277 5.71 9.96 22.41
C ILE A 277 6.79 11.05 22.27
N HIS A 278 6.42 12.31 22.05
CA HIS A 278 7.40 13.40 22.00
C HIS A 278 8.30 13.51 23.25
N PRO A 279 7.83 13.25 24.49
CA PRO A 279 8.69 13.32 25.67
C PRO A 279 9.88 12.34 25.68
N ILE A 280 9.84 11.22 24.95
CA ILE A 280 10.94 10.24 24.94
C ILE A 280 12.03 10.54 23.89
N GLU A 281 11.83 11.56 23.05
CA GLU A 281 12.75 11.94 21.96
C GLU A 281 14.22 12.11 22.42
N GLN A 282 14.41 12.61 23.64
CA GLN A 282 15.71 12.95 24.23
C GLN A 282 16.34 11.81 25.04
N LEU A 283 15.77 10.59 25.00
CA LEU A 283 16.17 9.43 25.78
C LEU A 283 17.05 8.46 24.97
N GLU A 284 18.14 8.98 24.41
CA GLU A 284 19.08 8.31 23.48
C GLU A 284 19.74 7.00 23.99
N ASN A 285 19.50 6.60 25.24
CA ASN A 285 20.08 5.39 25.85
C ASN A 285 19.13 4.19 25.88
N ILE A 286 17.87 4.37 25.48
CA ILE A 286 16.88 3.29 25.43
C ILE A 286 17.29 2.24 24.37
N ASN A 287 17.30 0.98 24.80
CA ASN A 287 17.60 -0.20 23.97
C ASN A 287 16.40 -1.15 23.82
N MET A 288 15.43 -1.07 24.72
CA MET A 288 14.19 -1.83 24.71
C MET A 288 13.03 -0.89 25.04
N LEU A 289 12.08 -0.76 24.12
CA LEU A 289 10.94 0.14 24.21
C LEU A 289 9.64 -0.61 23.91
N PHE A 290 8.77 -0.73 24.91
CA PHE A 290 7.45 -1.37 24.78
C PHE A 290 6.36 -0.31 24.96
N LEU A 291 5.55 -0.12 23.92
CA LEU A 291 4.50 0.89 23.78
C LEU A 291 3.19 0.26 23.26
N ARG A 292 3.08 -1.07 23.38
CA ARG A 292 1.90 -1.85 22.98
C ARG A 292 0.61 -1.35 23.62
N ASP A 293 -0.52 -1.51 22.95
CA ASP A 293 -1.87 -1.17 23.40
C ASP A 293 -1.95 0.29 23.90
N ASN A 294 -1.70 1.21 22.98
CA ASN A 294 -1.77 2.65 23.21
C ASN A 294 -2.54 3.30 22.03
N LYS A 295 -2.33 4.58 21.77
CA LYS A 295 -3.03 5.32 20.71
C LYS A 295 -2.09 6.08 19.77
N ILE A 296 -0.81 5.72 19.78
CA ILE A 296 0.26 6.43 19.09
C ILE A 296 0.03 6.35 17.58
N SER A 297 0.16 7.48 16.88
CA SER A 297 0.12 7.56 15.42
C SER A 297 1.35 8.24 14.81
N ASP A 298 2.06 9.07 15.57
CA ASP A 298 3.28 9.76 15.16
C ASP A 298 4.51 9.06 15.74
N LEU A 299 5.40 8.59 14.86
CA LEU A 299 6.66 7.94 15.20
C LEU A 299 7.88 8.87 15.05
N THR A 300 7.70 10.13 14.63
CA THR A 300 8.78 11.12 14.44
C THR A 300 9.75 11.22 15.62
N PRO A 301 9.30 11.18 16.91
CA PRO A 301 10.21 11.21 18.06
C PRO A 301 11.21 10.04 18.13
N LEU A 302 10.87 8.87 17.56
CA LEU A 302 11.74 7.69 17.56
C LEU A 302 12.96 7.86 16.64
N SER A 303 12.89 8.75 15.64
CA SER A 303 13.94 8.93 14.63
C SER A 303 15.33 9.30 15.19
N LYS A 304 15.39 9.80 16.43
CA LYS A 304 16.62 10.14 17.17
C LYS A 304 17.17 8.99 18.03
N MET A 305 16.38 7.95 18.30
CA MET A 305 16.64 6.90 19.31
C MET A 305 17.53 5.75 18.79
N LYS A 306 18.69 6.08 18.23
CA LYS A 306 19.58 5.19 17.44
C LYS A 306 20.17 3.95 18.15
N LYS A 307 19.79 3.66 19.40
CA LYS A 307 20.24 2.51 20.21
C LYS A 307 19.14 1.46 20.48
N ILE A 308 17.91 1.70 20.01
CA ILE A 308 16.80 0.74 20.11
C ILE A 308 17.17 -0.56 19.39
N LYS A 309 17.07 -1.68 20.13
CA LYS A 309 17.24 -3.05 19.62
C LYS A 309 15.90 -3.78 19.52
N THR A 310 15.00 -3.53 20.46
CA THR A 310 13.65 -4.09 20.51
C THR A 310 12.63 -2.97 20.64
N LEU A 311 11.67 -2.96 19.72
CA LEU A 311 10.57 -2.00 19.66
C LEU A 311 9.24 -2.73 19.53
N ASP A 312 8.37 -2.61 20.54
CA ASP A 312 6.99 -3.11 20.48
C ASP A 312 6.01 -1.94 20.43
N LEU A 313 5.26 -1.87 19.33
CA LEU A 313 4.26 -0.85 18.99
C LEU A 313 2.92 -1.51 18.61
N ILE A 314 2.69 -2.79 18.98
CA ILE A 314 1.46 -3.51 18.65
C ILE A 314 0.22 -2.80 19.22
N GLY A 315 -0.90 -2.79 18.50
CA GLY A 315 -2.15 -2.21 19.02
C GLY A 315 -2.07 -0.69 19.16
N ASN A 316 -1.85 0.01 18.04
CA ASN A 316 -1.73 1.47 17.98
C ASN A 316 -2.42 2.01 16.70
N ASN A 317 -2.24 3.31 16.41
CA ASN A 317 -2.85 4.02 15.28
C ASN A 317 -1.84 4.35 14.16
N ILE A 318 -0.78 3.54 14.02
CA ILE A 318 0.36 3.83 13.13
C ILE A 318 -0.04 3.60 11.67
N LYS A 319 0.42 4.50 10.79
CA LYS A 319 0.27 4.44 9.33
C LYS A 319 1.59 4.61 8.60
N ASP A 320 2.39 5.56 9.08
CA ASP A 320 3.72 5.87 8.56
C ASP A 320 4.80 5.24 9.44
N ILE A 321 5.67 4.45 8.83
CA ILE A 321 6.85 3.82 9.46
C ILE A 321 8.18 4.42 8.99
N GLN A 322 8.19 5.40 8.08
CA GLN A 322 9.40 6.09 7.62
C GLN A 322 10.27 6.64 8.77
N PRO A 323 9.73 7.17 9.89
CA PRO A 323 10.53 7.61 11.03
C PRO A 323 11.38 6.52 11.69
N LEU A 324 11.02 5.24 11.52
CA LEU A 324 11.79 4.11 12.04
C LEU A 324 13.06 3.83 11.24
N PHE A 325 13.14 4.28 9.98
CA PHE A 325 14.22 3.90 9.05
C PHE A 325 15.60 4.50 9.41
N THR A 326 15.69 5.28 10.49
CA THR A 326 16.96 5.71 11.09
C THR A 326 17.50 4.74 12.16
N LEU A 327 16.69 3.77 12.61
CA LEU A 327 16.97 2.85 13.72
C LEU A 327 17.85 1.66 13.29
N SER A 328 19.04 1.95 12.75
CA SER A 328 19.95 0.94 12.17
C SER A 328 20.50 -0.10 13.15
N THR A 329 20.19 -0.03 14.46
CA THR A 329 20.58 -1.03 15.47
C THR A 329 19.43 -1.94 15.92
N MET A 330 18.25 -1.79 15.33
CA MET A 330 17.05 -2.56 15.65
C MET A 330 17.15 -3.99 15.13
N LYS A 331 16.78 -4.96 15.99
CA LYS A 331 16.76 -6.41 15.73
C LYS A 331 15.36 -7.00 15.80
N GLN A 332 14.49 -6.43 16.63
CA GLN A 332 13.14 -6.91 16.87
C GLN A 332 12.16 -5.75 16.72
N LEU A 333 11.19 -5.89 15.81
CA LEU A 333 10.18 -4.89 15.51
C LEU A 333 8.80 -5.54 15.50
N TYR A 334 7.94 -5.09 16.41
CA TYR A 334 6.56 -5.55 16.51
C TYR A 334 5.61 -4.37 16.22
N LEU A 335 4.87 -4.47 15.12
CA LEU A 335 3.99 -3.46 14.53
C LEU A 335 2.58 -3.99 14.21
N ALA A 336 2.28 -5.25 14.56
CA ALA A 336 0.98 -5.86 14.31
C ALA A 336 -0.20 -5.10 14.95
N ASN A 337 -1.41 -5.24 14.42
CA ASN A 337 -2.62 -4.51 14.86
C ASN A 337 -2.44 -2.98 14.76
N ASN A 338 -2.23 -2.50 13.54
CA ASN A 338 -2.07 -1.07 13.23
C ASN A 338 -2.84 -0.72 11.92
N GLN A 339 -2.46 0.36 11.22
CA GLN A 339 -3.11 0.82 9.99
C GLN A 339 -2.07 1.03 8.86
N ILE A 340 -0.99 0.25 8.87
CA ILE A 340 0.12 0.32 7.91
C ILE A 340 -0.33 -0.30 6.58
N SER A 341 0.00 0.34 5.45
CA SER A 341 -0.22 -0.20 4.11
C SER A 341 0.94 -0.02 3.14
N ASP A 342 1.88 0.88 3.46
CA ASP A 342 3.06 1.17 2.64
C ASP A 342 4.33 0.70 3.36
N LEU A 343 5.06 -0.20 2.70
CA LEU A 343 6.33 -0.75 3.19
C LEU A 343 7.55 -0.19 2.43
N THR A 344 7.35 0.80 1.55
CA THR A 344 8.40 1.37 0.69
C THR A 344 9.57 1.92 1.53
N GLY A 345 10.73 1.26 1.45
CA GLY A 345 11.92 1.64 2.22
C GLY A 345 12.16 0.87 3.52
N ILE A 346 11.30 -0.11 3.86
CA ILE A 346 11.49 -0.96 5.07
C ILE A 346 12.78 -1.78 5.00
N ASP A 347 13.31 -2.02 3.80
CA ASP A 347 14.62 -2.64 3.52
C ASP A 347 15.81 -1.91 4.18
N ARG A 348 15.63 -0.64 4.55
CA ARG A 348 16.60 0.14 5.36
C ARG A 348 16.76 -0.41 6.78
N LEU A 349 15.80 -1.18 7.28
CA LEU A 349 15.84 -1.86 8.58
C LEU A 349 16.61 -3.20 8.50
N ASN A 350 17.71 -3.22 7.75
CA ASN A 350 18.41 -4.44 7.34
C ASN A 350 19.04 -5.28 8.48
N ASN A 351 19.03 -4.80 9.72
CA ASN A 351 19.48 -5.55 10.91
C ASN A 351 18.33 -6.20 11.70
N VAL A 352 17.08 -6.04 11.26
CA VAL A 352 15.91 -6.70 11.86
C VAL A 352 15.95 -8.20 11.56
N GLU A 353 15.85 -8.99 12.63
CA GLU A 353 15.86 -10.46 12.66
C GLU A 353 14.45 -11.01 12.90
N LEU A 354 13.64 -10.32 13.71
CA LEU A 354 12.24 -10.65 13.99
C LEU A 354 11.35 -9.46 13.61
N LEU A 355 10.42 -9.68 12.67
CA LEU A 355 9.42 -8.69 12.24
C LEU A 355 8.01 -9.26 12.40
N TRP A 356 7.19 -8.68 13.28
CA TRP A 356 5.75 -8.96 13.36
C TRP A 356 4.97 -7.74 12.89
N ILE A 357 4.11 -7.91 11.89
CA ILE A 357 3.38 -6.81 11.25
C ILE A 357 1.98 -7.24 10.76
N GLY A 358 1.45 -8.38 11.23
CA GLY A 358 0.08 -8.82 10.93
C GLY A 358 -1.04 -7.91 11.45
N ASN A 359 -2.30 -8.14 11.06
CA ASN A 359 -3.43 -7.22 11.26
C ASN A 359 -3.06 -5.78 10.85
N ASN A 360 -2.81 -5.63 9.55
CA ASN A 360 -2.48 -4.39 8.85
C ASN A 360 -3.02 -4.47 7.41
N LYS A 361 -2.89 -3.38 6.64
CA LYS A 361 -3.45 -3.26 5.27
C LYS A 361 -2.39 -3.48 4.20
N ILE A 362 -1.59 -4.52 4.38
CA ILE A 362 -0.45 -4.84 3.52
C ILE A 362 -0.90 -5.85 2.46
N ASN A 363 -0.67 -5.51 1.18
CA ASN A 363 -0.92 -6.40 0.03
C ASN A 363 0.33 -6.65 -0.83
N ASN A 364 1.41 -5.89 -0.63
CA ASN A 364 2.69 -6.05 -1.33
C ASN A 364 3.84 -6.21 -0.32
N VAL A 365 4.59 -7.31 -0.43
CA VAL A 365 5.74 -7.65 0.42
C VAL A 365 7.11 -7.56 -0.28
N GLU A 366 7.17 -7.02 -1.50
CA GLU A 366 8.42 -6.85 -2.29
C GLU A 366 9.52 -6.09 -1.52
N SER A 367 9.17 -5.06 -0.74
CA SER A 367 10.16 -4.33 0.06
C SER A 367 10.73 -5.14 1.23
N ILE A 368 10.05 -6.22 1.66
CA ILE A 368 10.55 -7.13 2.70
C ILE A 368 11.63 -8.07 2.14
N SER A 369 11.61 -8.44 0.85
CA SER A 369 12.54 -9.46 0.30
C SER A 369 14.02 -9.09 0.41
N LYS A 370 14.31 -7.80 0.53
CA LYS A 370 15.65 -7.22 0.69
C LYS A 370 16.17 -7.29 2.13
N MET A 371 15.32 -7.61 3.11
CA MET A 371 15.66 -7.74 4.53
C MET A 371 16.31 -9.11 4.84
N SER A 372 17.45 -9.38 4.22
CA SER A 372 18.10 -10.70 4.20
C SER A 372 18.55 -11.27 5.56
N ASN A 373 18.52 -10.49 6.64
CA ASN A 373 18.78 -10.94 8.01
C ASN A 373 17.53 -11.43 8.76
N LEU A 374 16.35 -11.42 8.14
CA LEU A 374 15.13 -11.95 8.76
C LEU A 374 15.25 -13.45 9.05
N ILE A 375 14.95 -13.80 10.30
CA ILE A 375 14.83 -15.14 10.85
C ILE A 375 13.34 -15.48 11.07
N GLU A 376 12.55 -14.49 11.45
CA GLU A 376 11.13 -14.64 11.77
C GLU A 376 10.31 -13.51 11.13
N LEU A 377 9.28 -13.89 10.37
CA LEU A 377 8.33 -12.98 9.74
C LEU A 377 6.90 -13.41 10.09
N GLU A 378 6.18 -12.54 10.78
CA GLU A 378 4.76 -12.67 11.09
C GLU A 378 4.01 -11.57 10.34
N ILE A 379 3.09 -11.95 9.46
CA ILE A 379 2.26 -11.05 8.65
C ILE A 379 0.88 -11.68 8.36
N SER A 380 0.28 -12.24 9.40
CA SER A 380 -1.08 -12.79 9.37
C SER A 380 -2.16 -11.69 9.37
N ASP A 381 -3.41 -12.01 9.02
CA ASP A 381 -4.52 -11.04 8.93
C ASP A 381 -4.13 -9.82 8.07
N SER A 382 -3.98 -10.05 6.77
CA SER A 382 -3.48 -9.06 5.80
C SER A 382 -4.05 -9.29 4.40
N GLU A 383 -3.79 -8.35 3.49
CA GLU A 383 -4.37 -8.31 2.14
C GLU A 383 -3.46 -8.98 1.08
N ILE A 384 -2.54 -9.87 1.49
CA ILE A 384 -1.49 -10.44 0.62
C ILE A 384 -2.06 -11.53 -0.29
N LYS A 385 -1.68 -11.48 -1.57
CA LYS A 385 -1.97 -12.49 -2.59
C LYS A 385 -0.70 -13.11 -3.18
N ASP A 386 0.28 -12.26 -3.49
CA ASP A 386 1.57 -12.67 -4.05
C ASP A 386 2.67 -12.69 -2.98
N ILE A 387 3.37 -13.83 -2.89
CA ILE A 387 4.52 -14.04 -2.01
C ILE A 387 5.80 -14.39 -2.81
N SER A 388 5.80 -14.19 -4.13
CA SER A 388 6.93 -14.50 -5.03
C SER A 388 8.25 -13.88 -4.58
N SER A 389 8.21 -12.66 -4.07
CA SER A 389 9.37 -11.95 -3.55
C SER A 389 9.94 -12.56 -2.27
N LEU A 390 9.14 -13.24 -1.43
CA LEU A 390 9.60 -13.86 -0.18
C LEU A 390 10.58 -15.02 -0.43
N SER A 391 10.58 -15.62 -1.62
CA SER A 391 11.53 -16.69 -2.04
C SER A 391 13.01 -16.31 -1.89
N GLN A 392 13.33 -15.02 -1.76
CA GLN A 392 14.67 -14.47 -1.56
C GLN A 392 15.15 -14.54 -0.09
N LEU A 393 14.25 -14.74 0.88
CA LEU A 393 14.54 -14.71 2.31
C LEU A 393 15.15 -16.03 2.83
N GLY A 394 16.26 -16.46 2.23
CA GLY A 394 16.87 -17.78 2.49
C GLY A 394 17.32 -18.04 3.94
N ASN A 395 17.40 -17.02 4.80
CA ASN A 395 17.70 -17.16 6.24
C ASN A 395 16.47 -17.40 7.13
N LEU A 396 15.26 -17.30 6.56
CA LEU A 396 14.01 -17.37 7.31
C LEU A 396 13.76 -18.77 7.89
N GLN A 397 13.32 -18.80 9.15
CA GLN A 397 13.14 -19.99 9.97
C GLN A 397 11.71 -20.15 10.48
N VAL A 398 11.03 -19.03 10.75
CA VAL A 398 9.63 -18.97 11.19
C VAL A 398 8.86 -18.04 10.26
N LEU A 399 7.74 -18.51 9.71
CA LEU A 399 6.88 -17.74 8.79
C LEU A 399 5.40 -17.92 9.13
N ASN A 400 4.74 -16.84 9.57
CA ASN A 400 3.28 -16.82 9.74
C ASN A 400 2.63 -15.97 8.64
N LEU A 401 1.78 -16.62 7.83
CA LEU A 401 0.99 -16.05 6.74
C LEU A 401 -0.49 -16.44 6.88
N GLU A 402 -0.97 -16.80 8.09
CA GLU A 402 -2.40 -17.12 8.28
C GLU A 402 -3.32 -15.95 7.91
N GLU A 403 -4.57 -16.22 7.54
CA GLU A 403 -5.62 -15.19 7.33
C GLU A 403 -5.21 -14.14 6.28
N ASN A 404 -4.83 -14.64 5.10
CA ASN A 404 -4.46 -13.87 3.90
C ASN A 404 -5.18 -14.45 2.67
N TYR A 405 -4.85 -13.98 1.46
CA TYR A 405 -5.49 -14.38 0.20
C TYR A 405 -4.52 -15.12 -0.73
N ILE A 406 -3.58 -15.88 -0.17
CA ILE A 406 -2.52 -16.57 -0.94
C ILE A 406 -3.09 -17.84 -1.57
N SER A 407 -2.85 -18.04 -2.87
CA SER A 407 -3.26 -19.25 -3.60
C SER A 407 -2.07 -20.09 -4.11
N ASP A 408 -0.93 -19.45 -4.42
CA ASP A 408 0.32 -20.12 -4.80
C ASP A 408 1.33 -20.13 -3.65
N VAL A 409 1.84 -21.32 -3.34
CA VAL A 409 2.88 -21.57 -2.32
C VAL A 409 4.22 -21.97 -2.93
N SER A 410 4.36 -21.98 -4.25
CA SER A 410 5.61 -22.28 -4.97
C SER A 410 6.83 -21.45 -4.49
N PRO A 411 6.70 -20.15 -4.16
CA PRO A 411 7.80 -19.34 -3.63
C PRO A 411 8.40 -19.85 -2.32
N LEU A 412 7.67 -20.67 -1.55
CA LEU A 412 8.14 -21.22 -0.27
C LEU A 412 9.08 -22.42 -0.44
N SER A 413 9.07 -23.08 -1.60
CA SER A 413 9.90 -24.26 -1.87
C SER A 413 11.41 -24.00 -1.79
N THR A 414 11.85 -22.73 -1.93
CA THR A 414 13.25 -22.31 -1.79
C THR A 414 13.68 -22.09 -0.33
N LEU A 415 12.73 -21.94 0.60
CA LEU A 415 12.99 -21.50 1.97
C LEU A 415 13.40 -22.67 2.88
N THR A 416 14.50 -23.33 2.50
CA THR A 416 14.99 -24.57 3.12
C THR A 416 15.46 -24.44 4.57
N ASN A 417 15.46 -23.24 5.16
CA ASN A 417 15.75 -23.02 6.58
C ASN A 417 14.49 -22.96 7.47
N LEU A 418 13.29 -22.95 6.89
CA LEU A 418 12.04 -23.00 7.66
C LEU A 418 11.97 -24.23 8.57
N HIS A 419 11.56 -24.00 9.81
CA HIS A 419 11.20 -25.04 10.78
C HIS A 419 9.82 -24.84 11.41
N GLU A 420 9.24 -23.64 11.34
CA GLU A 420 7.83 -23.38 11.64
C GLU A 420 7.20 -22.56 10.49
N ILE A 421 6.02 -22.98 10.05
CA ILE A 421 5.24 -22.24 9.05
C ILE A 421 3.74 -22.47 9.25
N ASN A 422 2.99 -21.36 9.27
CA ASN A 422 1.54 -21.33 9.45
C ASN A 422 0.90 -20.66 8.22
N LEU A 423 0.01 -21.39 7.53
CA LEU A 423 -0.65 -21.00 6.27
C LEU A 423 -2.18 -21.12 6.34
N GLY A 424 -2.76 -21.29 7.53
CA GLY A 424 -4.20 -21.47 7.71
C GLY A 424 -5.02 -20.29 7.19
N ALA A 425 -6.27 -20.54 6.79
CA ALA A 425 -7.20 -19.53 6.27
C ALA A 425 -6.63 -18.69 5.11
N ASN A 426 -6.19 -19.36 4.05
CA ASN A 426 -5.80 -18.78 2.76
C ASN A 426 -6.63 -19.40 1.60
N GLU A 427 -6.28 -19.12 0.34
CA GLU A 427 -6.95 -19.63 -0.87
C GLU A 427 -6.19 -20.82 -1.51
N ILE A 428 -5.34 -21.52 -0.75
CA ILE A 428 -4.40 -22.53 -1.26
C ILE A 428 -5.14 -23.78 -1.75
N SER A 429 -4.90 -24.17 -3.01
CA SER A 429 -5.50 -25.36 -3.65
C SER A 429 -4.49 -26.48 -3.95
N ASP A 430 -3.19 -26.18 -3.94
CA ASP A 430 -2.11 -27.14 -4.19
C ASP A 430 -1.01 -27.02 -3.12
N VAL A 431 -0.66 -28.15 -2.51
CA VAL A 431 0.34 -28.25 -1.44
C VAL A 431 1.61 -28.99 -1.86
N ARG A 432 1.70 -29.42 -3.12
CA ARG A 432 2.90 -30.09 -3.66
C ARG A 432 4.19 -29.26 -3.53
N PRO A 433 4.20 -27.92 -3.73
CA PRO A 433 5.44 -27.16 -3.62
C PRO A 433 6.06 -27.15 -2.21
N VAL A 434 5.28 -27.48 -1.18
CA VAL A 434 5.74 -27.56 0.22
C VAL A 434 5.88 -29.01 0.73
N GLU A 435 5.82 -30.02 -0.14
CA GLU A 435 5.95 -31.43 0.24
C GLU A 435 7.29 -31.74 0.93
N GLU A 436 8.40 -31.21 0.40
CA GLU A 436 9.75 -31.40 0.96
C GLU A 436 9.94 -30.69 2.32
N LEU A 437 9.22 -29.59 2.56
CA LEU A 437 9.14 -28.99 3.88
C LEU A 437 8.31 -29.89 4.82
N GLY A 438 7.18 -30.41 4.35
CA GLY A 438 6.31 -31.33 5.10
C GLY A 438 6.96 -32.67 5.50
N LYS A 439 8.01 -33.11 4.78
CA LYS A 439 8.86 -34.25 5.17
C LYS A 439 9.66 -33.96 6.45
N ARG A 440 10.10 -32.72 6.63
CA ARG A 440 10.87 -32.27 7.80
C ARG A 440 9.94 -31.90 8.96
N ILE A 441 9.04 -30.96 8.73
CA ILE A 441 8.27 -30.25 9.76
C ILE A 441 6.76 -30.45 9.62
N SER A 442 6.03 -30.20 10.71
CA SER A 442 4.57 -30.16 10.65
C SER A 442 4.15 -28.85 9.99
N ILE A 443 3.28 -28.90 8.99
CA ILE A 443 2.75 -27.71 8.31
C ILE A 443 1.24 -27.70 8.46
N ASP A 444 0.70 -26.56 8.92
CA ASP A 444 -0.74 -26.35 9.01
C ASP A 444 -1.23 -25.45 7.87
N ILE A 445 -2.06 -26.03 7.00
CA ILE A 445 -2.69 -25.42 5.82
C ILE A 445 -4.20 -25.69 5.91
N GLN A 446 -4.77 -25.57 7.11
CA GLN A 446 -6.19 -25.80 7.36
C GLN A 446 -7.03 -24.54 7.08
N ARG A 447 -8.35 -24.65 7.23
CA ARG A 447 -9.31 -23.52 7.15
C ARG A 447 -9.32 -22.79 5.79
N GLN A 448 -8.77 -23.38 4.73
CA GLN A 448 -8.65 -22.73 3.41
C GLN A 448 -10.02 -22.42 2.82
N LYS A 449 -10.13 -21.38 1.99
CA LYS A 449 -11.36 -20.96 1.35
C LYS A 449 -11.12 -20.64 -0.12
N ILE A 450 -11.46 -21.60 -0.98
CA ILE A 450 -11.22 -21.51 -2.43
C ILE A 450 -12.51 -21.05 -3.11
N PHE A 451 -12.46 -19.94 -3.84
CA PHE A 451 -13.56 -19.48 -4.67
C PHE A 451 -13.35 -19.91 -6.12
N LEU A 452 -14.43 -20.34 -6.79
CA LEU A 452 -14.42 -20.71 -8.20
C LEU A 452 -15.34 -19.81 -9.03
N ASN A 453 -14.91 -19.54 -10.27
CA ASN A 453 -15.67 -18.79 -11.27
C ASN A 453 -17.01 -19.47 -11.56
N GLU A 454 -18.06 -18.69 -11.75
CA GLU A 454 -19.43 -19.16 -12.02
C GLU A 454 -19.51 -20.22 -13.13
N ALA A 455 -20.30 -21.27 -12.88
CA ALA A 455 -20.50 -22.40 -13.80
C ALA A 455 -21.99 -22.76 -13.93
N SER A 456 -22.34 -23.55 -14.94
CA SER A 456 -23.72 -23.89 -15.26
C SER A 456 -24.25 -25.13 -14.52
N VAL A 457 -25.56 -25.20 -14.33
CA VAL A 457 -26.25 -26.47 -14.04
C VAL A 457 -25.85 -27.53 -15.09
N ASP A 458 -25.61 -28.76 -14.61
CA ASP A 458 -25.20 -29.92 -15.38
C ASP A 458 -23.82 -29.84 -16.06
N GLU A 459 -22.99 -28.85 -15.73
CA GLU A 459 -21.58 -28.77 -16.15
C GLU A 459 -20.67 -29.73 -15.35
N GLU A 460 -19.62 -30.29 -15.97
CA GLU A 460 -18.61 -31.11 -15.28
C GLU A 460 -17.39 -30.24 -14.90
N ILE A 461 -17.37 -29.78 -13.65
CA ILE A 461 -16.35 -28.88 -13.10
C ILE A 461 -15.22 -29.71 -12.52
N LYS A 462 -13.97 -29.45 -12.90
CA LYS A 462 -12.81 -30.14 -12.32
C LYS A 462 -12.60 -29.71 -10.87
N ILE A 463 -12.41 -30.66 -9.94
CA ILE A 463 -12.03 -30.37 -8.55
C ILE A 463 -10.63 -29.71 -8.57
N PRO A 464 -10.46 -28.48 -8.00
CA PRO A 464 -9.23 -27.70 -8.10
C PRO A 464 -8.17 -28.11 -7.06
N VAL A 465 -8.53 -29.02 -6.15
CA VAL A 465 -7.71 -29.41 -5.00
C VAL A 465 -7.02 -30.74 -5.26
N TYR A 466 -5.70 -30.78 -5.09
CA TYR A 466 -4.86 -31.93 -5.47
C TYR A 466 -4.26 -32.67 -4.27
N ASN A 467 -3.98 -33.96 -4.45
CA ASN A 467 -3.09 -34.71 -3.57
C ASN A 467 -1.61 -34.49 -3.94
N LEU A 468 -0.69 -35.05 -3.14
CA LEU A 468 0.76 -34.93 -3.39
C LEU A 468 1.21 -35.48 -4.76
N LYS A 469 0.45 -36.38 -5.38
CA LYS A 469 0.74 -36.92 -6.73
C LYS A 469 0.22 -36.03 -7.87
N GLY A 470 -0.53 -34.96 -7.56
CA GLY A 470 -1.19 -34.11 -8.54
C GLY A 470 -2.53 -34.65 -9.05
N GLU A 471 -3.09 -35.67 -8.41
CA GLU A 471 -4.41 -36.22 -8.71
C GLU A 471 -5.48 -35.40 -7.95
N PRO A 472 -6.62 -35.03 -8.55
CA PRO A 472 -7.68 -34.32 -7.82
C PRO A 472 -8.21 -35.13 -6.63
N LEU A 473 -8.49 -34.47 -5.51
CA LEU A 473 -9.02 -35.14 -4.32
C LEU A 473 -10.42 -35.73 -4.58
N GLN A 474 -10.52 -37.06 -4.49
CA GLN A 474 -11.80 -37.79 -4.62
C GLN A 474 -12.60 -37.77 -3.30
N ASN A 475 -11.91 -37.67 -2.16
CA ASN A 475 -12.51 -37.70 -0.82
C ASN A 475 -12.91 -36.29 -0.37
N ILE A 476 -14.00 -35.76 -0.93
CA ILE A 476 -14.60 -34.48 -0.53
C ILE A 476 -15.93 -34.71 0.21
N ASN A 477 -16.28 -33.79 1.09
CA ASN A 477 -17.53 -33.79 1.85
C ASN A 477 -18.49 -32.75 1.27
N LEU A 478 -19.63 -33.19 0.73
CA LEU A 478 -20.61 -32.33 0.08
C LEU A 478 -21.47 -31.64 1.14
N GLN A 479 -21.40 -30.30 1.23
CA GLN A 479 -22.22 -29.49 2.13
C GLN A 479 -23.49 -28.96 1.44
N SER A 480 -23.52 -28.93 0.10
CA SER A 480 -24.72 -28.66 -0.69
C SER A 480 -25.28 -29.92 -1.36
N GLU A 481 -26.60 -29.99 -1.50
CA GLU A 481 -27.27 -31.03 -2.26
C GLU A 481 -27.11 -30.84 -3.78
N GLY A 482 -27.25 -31.96 -4.52
CA GLY A 482 -27.36 -31.94 -5.98
C GLY A 482 -26.05 -32.21 -6.76
N ALA A 483 -24.95 -32.52 -6.08
CA ALA A 483 -23.69 -32.91 -6.73
C ALA A 483 -23.67 -34.38 -7.18
N THR A 484 -23.11 -34.61 -8.36
CA THR A 484 -22.61 -35.91 -8.85
C THR A 484 -21.09 -35.84 -8.93
N LEU A 485 -20.38 -36.90 -8.51
CA LEU A 485 -18.92 -36.99 -8.53
C LEU A 485 -18.45 -38.05 -9.52
N ASN A 486 -17.47 -37.69 -10.35
CA ASN A 486 -16.95 -38.53 -11.44
C ASN A 486 -15.44 -38.29 -11.63
N ASN A 487 -14.58 -39.20 -11.16
CA ASN A 487 -13.13 -39.22 -11.44
C ASN A 487 -12.40 -37.86 -11.32
N GLY A 488 -12.65 -37.10 -10.24
CA GLY A 488 -12.06 -35.77 -10.01
C GLY A 488 -12.84 -34.60 -10.59
N PHE A 489 -14.04 -34.83 -11.11
CA PHE A 489 -15.00 -33.81 -11.50
C PHE A 489 -16.22 -33.83 -10.57
N ILE A 490 -16.81 -32.65 -10.37
CA ILE A 490 -18.07 -32.42 -9.66
C ILE A 490 -19.07 -31.73 -10.59
N LYS A 491 -20.32 -32.18 -10.56
CA LYS A 491 -21.38 -31.70 -11.44
C LYS A 491 -22.65 -31.42 -10.64
N TRP A 492 -23.17 -30.20 -10.74
CA TRP A 492 -24.31 -29.73 -9.93
C TRP A 492 -25.61 -29.70 -10.74
N ASN A 493 -26.65 -30.37 -10.25
CA ASN A 493 -27.95 -30.50 -10.93
C ASN A 493 -28.93 -29.34 -10.68
N SER A 494 -28.50 -28.30 -9.96
CA SER A 494 -29.36 -27.22 -9.45
C SER A 494 -28.55 -25.95 -9.20
N PRO A 495 -29.15 -24.76 -9.34
CA PRO A 495 -28.46 -23.47 -9.16
C PRO A 495 -28.22 -23.11 -7.68
N GLY A 496 -27.62 -21.94 -7.47
CA GLY A 496 -27.28 -21.35 -6.18
C GLY A 496 -25.79 -21.47 -5.84
N GLU A 497 -25.39 -20.86 -4.72
CA GLU A 497 -24.08 -21.09 -4.12
C GLU A 497 -23.97 -22.57 -3.70
N LYS A 498 -22.90 -23.23 -4.15
CA LYS A 498 -22.59 -24.62 -3.86
C LYS A 498 -21.28 -24.73 -3.10
N ILE A 499 -21.29 -25.58 -2.08
CA ILE A 499 -20.24 -25.72 -1.09
C ILE A 499 -19.85 -27.18 -0.93
N TYR A 500 -18.55 -27.44 -0.92
CA TYR A 500 -17.99 -28.71 -0.44
C TYR A 500 -16.70 -28.49 0.32
N GLU A 501 -16.43 -29.35 1.29
CA GLU A 501 -15.19 -29.35 2.06
C GLU A 501 -14.25 -30.43 1.53
N PHE A 502 -12.95 -30.22 1.72
CA PHE A 502 -11.91 -31.21 1.45
C PHE A 502 -11.02 -31.41 2.67
N LYS A 503 -10.49 -32.62 2.82
CA LYS A 503 -9.47 -32.92 3.82
C LYS A 503 -8.41 -33.87 3.24
N LEU A 504 -7.17 -33.39 3.20
CA LEU A 504 -5.97 -34.19 3.02
C LEU A 504 -5.16 -34.11 4.33
N ASP A 505 -5.11 -35.22 5.04
CA ASP A 505 -4.32 -35.37 6.25
C ASP A 505 -3.22 -36.39 5.96
N THR A 506 -1.99 -35.91 5.79
CA THR A 506 -0.89 -36.78 5.36
C THR A 506 -0.17 -37.46 6.52
N ASN A 507 -0.61 -37.28 7.78
CA ASN A 507 -0.06 -37.79 9.05
C ASN A 507 0.58 -39.20 8.92
N SER A 508 1.85 -39.24 8.53
CA SER A 508 2.59 -40.45 8.17
C SER A 508 4.10 -40.24 8.34
N THR A 509 4.89 -41.24 7.98
CA THR A 509 6.35 -41.11 7.85
C THR A 509 6.79 -40.38 6.59
N GLU A 510 5.88 -40.10 5.64
CA GLU A 510 6.21 -39.54 4.32
C GLU A 510 5.96 -38.03 4.24
N SER A 511 5.02 -37.47 5.00
CA SER A 511 4.79 -36.03 5.13
C SER A 511 3.91 -35.72 6.35
N LYS A 512 3.96 -34.47 6.86
CA LYS A 512 3.22 -33.98 8.03
C LYS A 512 2.41 -32.71 7.69
N ILE A 513 1.68 -32.76 6.58
CA ILE A 513 0.84 -31.65 6.10
C ILE A 513 -0.61 -31.91 6.53
N ARG A 514 -1.21 -30.92 7.21
CA ARG A 514 -2.64 -30.89 7.48
C ARG A 514 -3.28 -29.87 6.54
N PHE A 515 -3.96 -30.36 5.51
CA PHE A 515 -4.56 -29.53 4.48
C PHE A 515 -6.08 -29.75 4.48
N ASN A 516 -6.85 -28.71 4.80
CA ASN A 516 -8.31 -28.76 4.71
C ASN A 516 -8.88 -27.37 4.42
N GLY A 517 -10.11 -27.37 3.93
CA GLY A 517 -10.82 -26.14 3.61
C GLY A 517 -12.13 -26.40 2.91
N THR A 518 -12.69 -25.31 2.42
CA THR A 518 -13.99 -25.23 1.76
C THR A 518 -13.80 -24.66 0.35
N VAL A 519 -14.43 -25.28 -0.64
CA VAL A 519 -14.58 -24.73 -2.00
C VAL A 519 -15.99 -24.17 -2.14
N ILE A 520 -16.09 -22.94 -2.65
CA ILE A 520 -17.34 -22.21 -2.87
C ILE A 520 -17.45 -21.85 -4.35
N GLN A 521 -18.62 -22.15 -4.93
CA GLN A 521 -18.87 -22.12 -6.37
C GLN A 521 -20.29 -21.59 -6.60
N ASN A 522 -20.48 -20.47 -7.30
CA ASN A 522 -21.83 -20.11 -7.77
C ASN A 522 -22.20 -21.01 -8.95
N ILE A 523 -23.42 -21.56 -8.93
CA ILE A 523 -23.99 -22.30 -10.06
C ILE A 523 -25.24 -21.56 -10.55
N VAL A 524 -25.27 -21.22 -11.83
CA VAL A 524 -26.44 -20.59 -12.48
C VAL A 524 -27.26 -21.61 -13.26
N GLU A 525 -28.56 -21.35 -13.40
CA GLU A 525 -29.39 -22.14 -14.31
C GLU A 525 -28.76 -22.14 -15.70
N LYS A 526 -28.71 -23.31 -16.33
CA LYS A 526 -28.27 -23.44 -17.72
C LYS A 526 -29.31 -22.78 -18.63
N GLN A 527 -29.15 -21.48 -18.85
CA GLN A 527 -30.00 -20.71 -19.73
C GLN A 527 -30.01 -21.39 -21.10
N LYS A 528 -31.18 -21.48 -21.74
CA LYS A 528 -31.20 -21.78 -23.18
C LYS A 528 -30.48 -20.63 -23.87
N GLU A 529 -29.37 -20.92 -24.55
CA GLU A 529 -28.55 -19.91 -25.20
C GLU A 529 -29.29 -19.36 -26.44
N SER A 530 -30.23 -18.44 -26.20
CA SER A 530 -31.02 -17.74 -27.22
C SER A 530 -31.11 -16.23 -26.96
N GLN A 531 -30.34 -15.72 -25.99
CA GLN A 531 -30.08 -14.29 -25.86
C GLN A 531 -28.87 -13.92 -26.72
N ASN A 532 -28.99 -12.81 -27.44
CA ASN A 532 -27.93 -12.28 -28.28
C ASN A 532 -26.87 -11.59 -27.41
N VAL A 533 -25.67 -12.16 -27.30
CA VAL A 533 -24.62 -11.62 -26.40
C VAL A 533 -23.83 -10.45 -26.99
N ILE A 534 -23.88 -10.27 -28.32
CA ILE A 534 -23.25 -9.13 -29.01
C ILE A 534 -24.29 -8.01 -29.17
N LEU A 535 -24.25 -6.99 -28.30
CA LEU A 535 -25.29 -5.96 -28.21
C LEU A 535 -25.24 -4.92 -29.33
N ASP A 536 -24.04 -4.57 -29.82
CA ASP A 536 -23.85 -3.65 -30.94
C ASP A 536 -24.29 -4.29 -32.26
N LYS A 537 -25.19 -3.62 -32.99
CA LYS A 537 -25.77 -4.16 -34.23
C LYS A 537 -24.78 -4.24 -35.38
N THR A 538 -23.81 -3.34 -35.47
CA THR A 538 -22.80 -3.34 -36.53
C THR A 538 -21.79 -4.47 -36.27
N LEU A 539 -21.38 -4.65 -35.00
CA LEU A 539 -20.57 -5.79 -34.57
C LEU A 539 -21.31 -7.13 -34.78
N GLN A 540 -22.60 -7.19 -34.42
CA GLN A 540 -23.46 -8.37 -34.63
C GLN A 540 -23.56 -8.73 -36.12
N GLN A 541 -23.83 -7.74 -36.99
CA GLN A 541 -23.93 -7.94 -38.43
C GLN A 541 -22.59 -8.34 -39.05
N HIS A 542 -21.48 -7.76 -38.58
CA HIS A 542 -20.13 -8.18 -38.99
C HIS A 542 -19.89 -9.65 -38.62
N ILE A 543 -20.06 -10.03 -37.35
CA ILE A 543 -19.76 -11.37 -36.87
C ILE A 543 -20.64 -12.42 -37.56
N ASN A 544 -21.95 -12.17 -37.68
CA ASN A 544 -22.85 -13.07 -38.40
C ASN A 544 -22.40 -13.29 -39.85
N LYS A 545 -22.01 -12.23 -40.55
CA LYS A 545 -21.68 -12.28 -41.99
C LYS A 545 -20.28 -12.83 -42.26
N GLU A 546 -19.26 -12.20 -41.67
CA GLU A 546 -17.85 -12.38 -42.06
C GLU A 546 -17.18 -13.53 -41.27
N ASN A 547 -17.69 -13.88 -40.08
CA ASN A 547 -17.11 -14.92 -39.21
C ASN A 547 -17.97 -16.19 -39.13
N LEU A 548 -19.30 -16.06 -39.07
CA LEU A 548 -20.25 -17.18 -38.96
C LEU A 548 -20.91 -17.57 -40.30
N GLY A 549 -20.71 -16.81 -41.38
CA GLY A 549 -21.24 -17.12 -42.72
C GLY A 549 -22.76 -17.14 -42.86
N ARG A 550 -23.49 -16.48 -41.95
CA ARG A 550 -24.96 -16.48 -41.87
C ARG A 550 -25.57 -15.46 -42.84
N GLU A 551 -26.53 -15.91 -43.66
CA GLU A 551 -27.32 -15.02 -44.54
C GLU A 551 -28.15 -13.99 -43.74
N ASN A 552 -28.73 -14.41 -42.61
CA ASN A 552 -29.40 -13.50 -41.69
C ASN A 552 -28.38 -12.80 -40.78
N VAL A 553 -27.88 -11.66 -41.23
CA VAL A 553 -26.92 -10.82 -40.48
C VAL A 553 -27.46 -10.28 -39.14
N ASN A 554 -28.77 -10.33 -38.91
CA ASN A 554 -29.41 -9.91 -37.66
C ASN A 554 -29.77 -11.10 -36.74
N ALA A 555 -29.28 -12.30 -37.02
CA ALA A 555 -29.49 -13.46 -36.16
C ALA A 555 -28.84 -13.25 -34.77
N PRO A 556 -29.49 -13.65 -33.66
CA PRO A 556 -28.84 -13.70 -32.35
C PRO A 556 -27.53 -14.49 -32.39
N ILE A 557 -26.49 -13.94 -31.77
CA ILE A 557 -25.20 -14.58 -31.57
C ILE A 557 -25.16 -15.12 -30.13
N THR A 558 -24.90 -16.41 -29.98
CA THR A 558 -24.75 -17.12 -28.71
C THR A 558 -23.28 -17.14 -28.26
N LYS A 559 -22.98 -17.60 -27.04
CA LYS A 559 -21.56 -17.78 -26.62
C LYS A 559 -20.92 -18.92 -27.44
N GLU A 560 -21.73 -19.91 -27.81
CA GLU A 560 -21.37 -21.13 -28.53
C GLU A 560 -21.02 -20.82 -29.99
N ASP A 561 -21.68 -19.81 -30.58
CA ASP A 561 -21.26 -19.21 -31.85
C ASP A 561 -19.88 -18.54 -31.73
N LEU A 562 -19.65 -17.76 -30.67
CA LEU A 562 -18.38 -17.04 -30.46
C LEU A 562 -17.20 -17.99 -30.20
N LEU A 563 -17.42 -19.10 -29.50
CA LEU A 563 -16.41 -20.14 -29.26
C LEU A 563 -15.94 -20.85 -30.54
N GLN A 564 -16.67 -20.74 -31.66
CA GLN A 564 -16.25 -21.26 -32.97
C GLN A 564 -15.32 -20.30 -33.72
N ILE A 565 -15.21 -19.03 -33.29
CA ILE A 565 -14.48 -17.99 -34.00
C ILE A 565 -13.01 -17.98 -33.55
N LYS A 566 -12.11 -18.46 -34.43
CA LYS A 566 -10.65 -18.38 -34.25
C LYS A 566 -10.05 -17.03 -34.69
N LYS A 567 -10.79 -16.23 -35.47
CA LYS A 567 -10.29 -15.00 -36.08
C LYS A 567 -11.39 -13.95 -36.21
N LEU A 568 -11.15 -12.73 -35.71
CA LEU A 568 -12.00 -11.55 -35.89
C LEU A 568 -11.18 -10.42 -36.54
N GLU A 569 -11.68 -9.79 -37.60
CA GLU A 569 -10.98 -8.70 -38.30
C GLU A 569 -11.88 -7.51 -38.65
N ILE A 570 -11.88 -6.50 -37.78
CA ILE A 570 -12.56 -5.23 -37.97
C ILE A 570 -11.51 -4.14 -38.24
N LEU A 571 -11.47 -3.69 -39.49
CA LEU A 571 -10.60 -2.60 -39.95
C LEU A 571 -11.27 -1.24 -39.75
N LYS A 572 -10.48 -0.17 -39.68
CA LYS A 572 -10.90 1.21 -39.33
C LYS A 572 -12.14 1.72 -40.05
N GLU A 573 -12.26 1.44 -41.35
CA GLU A 573 -13.42 1.82 -42.18
C GLU A 573 -14.74 1.26 -41.66
N LYS A 574 -14.72 0.09 -40.99
CA LYS A 574 -15.87 -0.54 -40.34
C LYS A 574 -15.89 -0.34 -38.81
N GLY A 575 -14.73 -0.10 -38.20
CA GLY A 575 -14.58 0.05 -36.74
C GLY A 575 -15.29 1.28 -36.18
N ASN A 576 -15.23 2.41 -36.89
CA ASN A 576 -15.77 3.71 -36.46
C ASN A 576 -17.29 3.71 -36.13
N GLU A 577 -18.06 2.72 -36.60
CA GLU A 577 -19.50 2.63 -36.36
C GLU A 577 -19.86 1.86 -35.07
N ILE A 578 -18.95 1.03 -34.57
CA ILE A 578 -19.14 0.16 -33.40
C ILE A 578 -18.94 0.98 -32.13
N LYS A 579 -19.85 0.82 -31.16
CA LYS A 579 -19.88 1.61 -29.91
C LYS A 579 -19.90 0.76 -28.65
N ASP A 580 -20.24 -0.52 -28.79
CA ASP A 580 -20.23 -1.49 -27.70
C ASP A 580 -19.53 -2.77 -28.19
N ILE A 581 -18.62 -3.29 -27.36
CA ILE A 581 -17.86 -4.52 -27.60
C ILE A 581 -18.19 -5.63 -26.59
N THR A 582 -19.23 -5.43 -25.77
CA THR A 582 -19.76 -6.44 -24.85
C THR A 582 -20.06 -7.74 -25.60
N GLY A 583 -19.57 -8.85 -25.05
CA GLY A 583 -19.64 -10.18 -25.61
C GLY A 583 -18.34 -10.66 -26.27
N LEU A 584 -17.39 -9.78 -26.62
CA LEU A 584 -16.09 -10.20 -27.16
C LEU A 584 -15.24 -10.98 -26.14
N GLU A 585 -15.47 -10.79 -24.84
CA GLU A 585 -14.86 -11.55 -23.76
C GLU A 585 -15.13 -13.07 -23.81
N TYR A 586 -16.19 -13.51 -24.50
CA TYR A 586 -16.53 -14.93 -24.65
C TYR A 586 -15.80 -15.64 -25.81
N MET A 587 -15.02 -14.92 -26.64
CA MET A 587 -14.27 -15.51 -27.75
C MET A 587 -13.00 -16.25 -27.29
N THR A 588 -13.04 -17.10 -26.26
CA THR A 588 -11.83 -17.65 -25.60
C THR A 588 -10.94 -18.53 -26.50
N ASN A 589 -11.45 -18.97 -27.65
CA ASN A 589 -10.73 -19.73 -28.68
C ASN A 589 -10.11 -18.85 -29.78
N LEU A 590 -10.13 -17.52 -29.63
CA LEU A 590 -9.65 -16.56 -30.63
C LEU A 590 -8.10 -16.57 -30.69
N GLU A 591 -7.57 -16.87 -31.87
CA GLU A 591 -6.14 -16.89 -32.19
C GLU A 591 -5.67 -15.54 -32.76
N LYS A 592 -6.56 -14.83 -33.47
CA LYS A 592 -6.29 -13.50 -34.02
C LYS A 592 -7.44 -12.51 -33.80
N LEU A 593 -7.09 -11.32 -33.31
CA LEU A 593 -7.98 -10.17 -33.10
C LEU A 593 -7.46 -8.94 -33.85
N THR A 594 -8.26 -8.37 -34.75
CA THR A 594 -8.09 -6.98 -35.21
C THR A 594 -9.33 -6.16 -34.87
N LEU A 595 -9.16 -5.07 -34.11
CA LEU A 595 -10.18 -4.07 -33.77
C LEU A 595 -9.59 -2.67 -33.98
N GLU A 596 -9.47 -2.27 -35.24
CA GLU A 596 -8.89 -1.00 -35.64
C GLU A 596 -9.98 0.09 -35.71
N GLY A 597 -9.74 1.29 -35.17
CA GLY A 597 -10.68 2.41 -35.29
C GLY A 597 -11.94 2.37 -34.41
N VAL A 598 -12.07 1.39 -33.51
CA VAL A 598 -13.29 1.17 -32.68
C VAL A 598 -13.40 2.18 -31.52
N GLY A 599 -12.38 3.01 -31.28
CA GLY A 599 -12.37 4.01 -30.21
C GLY A 599 -12.12 3.42 -28.81
N LEU A 600 -11.51 2.23 -28.73
CA LEU A 600 -11.24 1.52 -27.48
C LEU A 600 -10.36 2.37 -26.54
N LYS A 601 -10.76 2.47 -25.27
CA LYS A 601 -9.98 3.11 -24.19
C LYS A 601 -9.40 2.11 -23.19
N ASN A 602 -10.04 0.95 -23.09
CA ASN A 602 -9.65 -0.16 -22.24
C ASN A 602 -9.74 -1.45 -23.07
N ILE A 603 -8.84 -2.40 -22.77
CA ILE A 603 -8.73 -3.70 -23.43
C ILE A 603 -8.78 -4.87 -22.42
N GLU A 604 -9.27 -4.65 -21.20
CA GLU A 604 -9.43 -5.66 -20.12
C GLU A 604 -10.00 -7.01 -20.60
N PHE A 605 -10.99 -6.98 -21.50
CA PHE A 605 -11.62 -8.18 -22.06
C PHE A 605 -10.63 -9.16 -22.73
N ILE A 606 -9.49 -8.64 -23.21
CA ILE A 606 -8.43 -9.42 -23.85
C ILE A 606 -7.76 -10.39 -22.87
N SER A 607 -7.75 -10.11 -21.55
CA SER A 607 -7.08 -10.98 -20.56
C SER A 607 -7.67 -12.39 -20.43
N ASN A 608 -8.91 -12.58 -20.91
CA ASN A 608 -9.55 -13.90 -20.99
C ASN A 608 -9.19 -14.68 -22.26
N LEU A 609 -8.60 -14.03 -23.27
CA LEU A 609 -8.43 -14.54 -24.64
C LEU A 609 -7.04 -15.18 -24.84
N LYS A 610 -6.65 -16.10 -23.95
CA LYS A 610 -5.28 -16.65 -23.82
C LYS A 610 -4.72 -17.41 -25.04
N GLN A 611 -5.55 -17.67 -26.05
CA GLN A 611 -5.14 -18.29 -27.33
C GLN A 611 -4.61 -17.28 -28.36
N LEU A 612 -4.70 -15.97 -28.09
CA LEU A 612 -4.26 -14.92 -29.00
C LEU A 612 -2.76 -14.97 -29.24
N ASN A 613 -2.38 -15.19 -30.51
CA ASN A 613 -1.02 -15.02 -31.01
C ASN A 613 -0.86 -13.73 -31.84
N ASN A 614 -1.96 -13.15 -32.33
CA ASN A 614 -1.94 -11.98 -33.22
C ASN A 614 -2.99 -10.94 -32.79
N VAL A 615 -2.56 -9.78 -32.32
CA VAL A 615 -3.42 -8.69 -31.85
C VAL A 615 -3.11 -7.40 -32.59
N ASN A 616 -4.13 -6.79 -33.17
CA ASN A 616 -4.08 -5.46 -33.75
C ASN A 616 -5.20 -4.59 -33.19
N VAL A 617 -4.84 -3.59 -32.37
CA VAL A 617 -5.77 -2.59 -31.82
C VAL A 617 -5.29 -1.17 -32.12
N SER A 618 -4.70 -0.96 -33.30
CA SER A 618 -4.25 0.36 -33.74
C SER A 618 -5.40 1.33 -34.03
N HIS A 619 -5.11 2.64 -34.03
CA HIS A 619 -6.09 3.72 -34.23
C HIS A 619 -7.23 3.70 -33.18
N ASN A 620 -6.88 3.52 -31.91
CA ASN A 620 -7.82 3.59 -30.78
C ASN A 620 -7.39 4.71 -29.81
N GLN A 621 -7.87 4.66 -28.56
CA GLN A 621 -7.60 5.66 -27.51
C GLN A 621 -7.03 4.99 -26.25
N ILE A 622 -6.25 3.93 -26.43
CA ILE A 622 -5.71 3.10 -25.34
C ILE A 622 -4.54 3.82 -24.66
N GLU A 623 -4.65 4.04 -23.35
CA GLU A 623 -3.54 4.50 -22.49
C GLU A 623 -2.87 3.35 -21.73
N ASP A 624 -3.65 2.33 -21.33
CA ASP A 624 -3.22 1.21 -20.48
C ASP A 624 -3.18 -0.10 -21.27
N ILE A 625 -2.04 -0.79 -21.16
CA ILE A 625 -1.75 -2.07 -21.84
C ILE A 625 -1.47 -3.22 -20.88
N THR A 626 -1.67 -3.02 -19.56
CA THR A 626 -1.50 -4.08 -18.55
C THR A 626 -2.32 -5.36 -18.79
N PRO A 627 -3.53 -5.34 -19.40
CA PRO A 627 -4.25 -6.57 -19.76
C PRO A 627 -3.47 -7.55 -20.65
N LEU A 628 -2.54 -7.05 -21.49
CA LEU A 628 -1.71 -7.86 -22.40
C LEU A 628 -0.70 -8.76 -21.67
N SER A 629 -0.37 -8.47 -20.41
CA SER A 629 0.58 -9.25 -19.59
C SER A 629 0.19 -10.74 -19.46
N SER A 630 -1.09 -11.05 -19.61
CA SER A 630 -1.67 -12.40 -19.56
C SER A 630 -1.52 -13.22 -20.85
N LEU A 631 -1.02 -12.64 -21.95
CA LEU A 631 -0.96 -13.28 -23.26
C LEU A 631 0.41 -13.92 -23.54
N GLU A 632 0.72 -15.01 -22.85
CA GLU A 632 1.97 -15.77 -23.00
C GLU A 632 2.29 -16.19 -24.45
N ASN A 633 1.25 -16.41 -25.27
CA ASN A 633 1.34 -16.88 -26.65
C ASN A 633 1.51 -15.77 -27.71
N LEU A 634 1.57 -14.50 -27.31
CA LEU A 634 1.52 -13.38 -28.25
C LEU A 634 2.80 -13.24 -29.11
N GLN A 635 2.63 -13.22 -30.43
CA GLN A 635 3.72 -13.19 -31.42
C GLN A 635 3.67 -11.95 -32.34
N TRP A 636 2.48 -11.41 -32.63
CA TRP A 636 2.31 -10.19 -33.42
C TRP A 636 1.44 -9.19 -32.66
N LEU A 637 1.96 -7.98 -32.44
CA LEU A 637 1.28 -6.92 -31.70
C LEU A 637 1.36 -5.58 -32.43
N ASN A 638 0.20 -5.05 -32.85
CA ASN A 638 0.07 -3.70 -33.38
C ASN A 638 -0.75 -2.81 -32.44
N LEU A 639 -0.08 -1.80 -31.90
CA LEU A 639 -0.58 -0.81 -30.94
C LEU A 639 -0.46 0.62 -31.50
N ALA A 640 -0.13 0.79 -32.79
CA ALA A 640 0.07 2.08 -33.42
C ALA A 640 -1.13 3.04 -33.28
N ASP A 641 -0.89 4.34 -33.28
CA ASP A 641 -1.93 5.38 -33.20
C ASP A 641 -2.87 5.18 -31.99
N ASN A 642 -2.32 5.33 -30.78
CA ASN A 642 -2.99 5.23 -29.49
C ASN A 642 -2.39 6.29 -28.51
N HIS A 643 -2.68 6.21 -27.21
CA HIS A 643 -2.19 7.15 -26.19
C HIS A 643 -1.18 6.53 -25.20
N ILE A 644 -0.49 5.46 -25.62
CA ILE A 644 0.39 4.67 -24.76
C ILE A 644 1.63 5.49 -24.38
N LYS A 645 2.00 5.43 -23.10
CA LYS A 645 3.12 6.17 -22.50
C LYS A 645 4.12 5.28 -21.75
N ASP A 646 3.66 4.13 -21.28
CA ASP A 646 4.43 3.14 -20.51
C ASP A 646 4.57 1.85 -21.33
N LEU A 647 5.78 1.29 -21.37
CA LEU A 647 6.11 0.07 -22.11
C LEU A 647 6.59 -1.08 -21.21
N THR A 648 6.50 -0.93 -19.88
CA THR A 648 7.04 -1.90 -18.90
C THR A 648 6.51 -3.32 -19.14
N VAL A 649 5.23 -3.45 -19.49
CA VAL A 649 4.58 -4.72 -19.85
C VAL A 649 5.28 -5.38 -21.05
N ILE A 650 5.50 -4.60 -22.12
CA ILE A 650 6.06 -5.07 -23.39
C ILE A 650 7.47 -5.63 -23.22
N GLY A 651 8.28 -5.06 -22.31
CA GLY A 651 9.65 -5.51 -22.07
C GLY A 651 9.78 -6.95 -21.54
N SER A 652 8.69 -7.56 -21.09
CA SER A 652 8.62 -8.96 -20.69
C SER A 652 8.15 -9.92 -21.80
N MET A 653 7.61 -9.39 -22.91
CA MET A 653 6.93 -10.18 -23.96
C MET A 653 7.92 -10.77 -25.00
N LEU A 654 8.90 -11.55 -24.54
CA LEU A 654 10.01 -12.06 -25.34
C LEU A 654 9.63 -13.03 -26.48
N ASN A 655 8.36 -13.46 -26.55
CA ASN A 655 7.81 -14.30 -27.62
C ASN A 655 7.37 -13.51 -28.87
N LEU A 656 7.41 -12.17 -28.84
CA LEU A 656 7.04 -11.33 -29.98
C LEU A 656 8.01 -11.51 -31.17
N PHE A 657 7.44 -11.63 -32.37
CA PHE A 657 8.11 -11.59 -33.67
C PHE A 657 7.84 -10.29 -34.44
N SER A 658 6.84 -9.51 -34.01
CA SER A 658 6.50 -8.22 -34.60
C SER A 658 5.81 -7.32 -33.59
N LEU A 659 6.27 -6.07 -33.52
CA LEU A 659 5.76 -5.03 -32.63
C LEU A 659 5.72 -3.69 -33.37
N ASN A 660 4.57 -3.03 -33.36
CA ASN A 660 4.40 -1.67 -33.87
C ASN A 660 3.74 -0.78 -32.82
N LEU A 661 4.44 0.31 -32.49
CA LEU A 661 4.10 1.31 -31.47
C LEU A 661 4.04 2.74 -32.05
N ALA A 662 4.15 2.89 -33.37
CA ALA A 662 4.25 4.19 -34.02
C ALA A 662 2.99 5.06 -33.82
N GLY A 663 3.13 6.35 -33.51
CA GLY A 663 1.98 7.24 -33.26
C GLY A 663 1.40 7.16 -31.84
N ASN A 664 2.24 6.91 -30.83
CA ASN A 664 1.86 6.95 -29.41
C ASN A 664 2.49 8.17 -28.70
N GLU A 665 2.52 8.19 -27.36
CA GLU A 665 3.11 9.26 -26.54
C GLU A 665 4.38 8.80 -25.79
N ILE A 666 5.07 7.79 -26.33
CA ILE A 666 6.18 7.08 -25.68
C ILE A 666 7.40 8.00 -25.53
N ARG A 667 7.98 8.02 -24.33
CA ARG A 667 9.17 8.81 -23.97
C ARG A 667 10.40 7.98 -23.63
N ASP A 668 10.23 6.70 -23.36
CA ASP A 668 11.27 5.83 -22.81
C ASP A 668 11.17 4.48 -23.51
N VAL A 669 12.19 4.15 -24.31
CA VAL A 669 12.25 2.89 -25.06
C VAL A 669 13.10 1.81 -24.37
N ARG A 670 13.64 2.06 -23.17
CA ARG A 670 14.42 1.07 -22.41
C ARG A 670 13.71 -0.29 -22.21
N PRO A 671 12.38 -0.38 -22.01
CA PRO A 671 11.72 -1.68 -21.96
C PRO A 671 11.92 -2.52 -23.24
N LEU A 672 12.21 -1.90 -24.39
CA LEU A 672 12.39 -2.57 -25.67
C LEU A 672 13.82 -3.09 -25.93
N ILE A 673 14.80 -2.85 -25.04
CA ILE A 673 16.22 -3.27 -25.21
C ILE A 673 16.34 -4.75 -25.60
N GLN A 674 15.54 -5.62 -24.97
CA GLN A 674 15.60 -7.06 -25.22
C GLN A 674 14.91 -7.47 -26.53
N LEU A 675 13.89 -6.74 -26.98
CA LEU A 675 13.14 -7.04 -28.20
C LEU A 675 13.85 -6.53 -29.47
N GLY A 676 14.48 -5.35 -29.39
CA GLY A 676 15.23 -4.74 -30.51
C GLY A 676 16.48 -5.51 -30.94
N GLN A 677 16.81 -6.62 -30.28
CA GLN A 677 17.89 -7.52 -30.68
C GLN A 677 17.45 -8.56 -31.73
N TRP A 678 16.15 -8.77 -31.92
CA TRP A 678 15.61 -9.89 -32.73
C TRP A 678 14.99 -9.46 -34.07
N PHE A 679 14.33 -8.30 -34.11
CA PHE A 679 13.67 -7.77 -35.31
C PHE A 679 13.55 -6.23 -35.26
N THR A 680 13.16 -5.61 -36.38
CA THR A 680 12.95 -4.15 -36.43
C THR A 680 11.63 -3.75 -35.77
N ILE A 681 11.70 -2.91 -34.74
CA ILE A 681 10.52 -2.33 -34.06
C ILE A 681 10.28 -0.92 -34.61
N ASP A 682 9.02 -0.60 -34.93
CA ASP A 682 8.63 0.76 -35.28
C ASP A 682 7.99 1.47 -34.08
N VAL A 683 8.66 2.50 -33.59
CA VAL A 683 8.24 3.42 -32.53
C VAL A 683 8.27 4.86 -33.07
N GLY A 684 8.23 5.05 -34.39
CA GLY A 684 8.28 6.37 -35.01
C GLY A 684 7.02 7.20 -34.79
N ARG A 685 7.01 8.44 -35.30
CA ARG A 685 5.82 9.32 -35.34
C ARG A 685 5.17 9.56 -33.97
N GLN A 686 5.90 9.48 -32.85
CA GLN A 686 5.32 9.77 -31.52
C GLN A 686 4.83 11.23 -31.46
N ASN A 687 3.80 11.50 -30.64
CA ASN A 687 3.19 12.82 -30.47
C ASN A 687 3.11 13.19 -28.99
N ILE A 688 4.21 13.71 -28.44
CA ILE A 688 4.43 13.80 -27.00
C ILE A 688 4.01 15.18 -26.47
N ILE A 689 2.93 15.26 -25.69
CA ILE A 689 2.47 16.51 -25.08
C ILE A 689 3.10 16.68 -23.69
N LEU A 690 3.82 17.78 -23.46
CA LEU A 690 4.39 18.14 -22.15
C LEU A 690 3.40 19.00 -21.33
N ASN A 691 3.68 19.22 -20.05
CA ASN A 691 3.02 20.33 -19.33
C ASN A 691 3.69 21.65 -19.75
N ASP A 692 2.99 22.76 -19.52
CA ASP A 692 3.43 24.10 -19.87
C ASP A 692 4.78 24.48 -19.21
N ALA A 693 5.52 25.44 -19.76
CA ALA A 693 6.75 26.00 -19.16
C ALA A 693 6.85 27.51 -19.44
N LYS A 694 7.79 28.25 -18.82
CA LYS A 694 7.93 29.70 -19.05
C LYS A 694 8.95 30.05 -20.12
N ILE A 695 8.79 31.25 -20.70
CA ILE A 695 9.86 31.94 -21.42
C ILE A 695 11.17 31.93 -20.61
N ASN A 696 12.25 31.57 -21.29
CA ASN A 696 13.62 31.41 -20.79
C ASN A 696 13.80 30.34 -19.70
N GLU A 697 12.86 29.40 -19.56
CA GLU A 697 13.06 28.21 -18.73
C GLU A 697 13.91 27.15 -19.44
N GLU A 698 14.88 26.60 -18.71
CA GLU A 698 15.71 25.48 -19.18
C GLU A 698 14.98 24.14 -18.98
N ILE A 699 14.62 23.50 -20.10
CA ILE A 699 13.83 22.28 -20.16
C ILE A 699 14.75 21.14 -20.60
N GLN A 700 14.96 20.15 -19.73
CA GLN A 700 15.64 18.91 -20.10
C GLN A 700 14.78 18.11 -21.08
N VAL A 701 15.35 17.57 -22.15
CA VAL A 701 14.65 16.71 -23.11
C VAL A 701 14.15 15.44 -22.38
N PRO A 702 12.82 15.26 -22.23
CA PRO A 702 12.23 14.17 -21.44
C PRO A 702 11.92 12.97 -22.36
N VAL A 703 12.88 12.63 -23.22
CA VAL A 703 12.80 11.54 -24.22
C VAL A 703 14.15 10.81 -24.18
N TYR A 704 14.10 9.51 -23.95
CA TYR A 704 15.25 8.69 -23.57
C TYR A 704 15.46 7.52 -24.54
N ASP A 705 16.72 7.19 -24.80
CA ASP A 705 17.14 6.08 -25.65
C ASP A 705 17.10 4.70 -24.94
N LEU A 706 17.86 3.73 -25.45
CA LEU A 706 17.93 2.36 -24.92
C LEU A 706 18.88 2.24 -23.72
N GLU A 707 19.83 3.16 -23.58
CA GLU A 707 20.75 3.26 -22.47
C GLU A 707 20.11 4.05 -21.30
N GLY A 708 19.18 4.94 -21.62
CA GLY A 708 18.47 5.83 -20.69
C GLY A 708 18.97 7.27 -20.70
N GLU A 709 19.81 7.63 -21.68
CA GLU A 709 20.31 8.99 -21.87
C GLU A 709 19.29 9.83 -22.66
N SER A 710 19.29 11.15 -22.46
CA SER A 710 18.38 12.05 -23.18
C SER A 710 18.81 12.21 -24.65
N ILE A 711 17.86 12.07 -25.59
CA ILE A 711 18.16 12.14 -27.03
C ILE A 711 18.73 13.53 -27.42
N GLU A 712 19.94 13.54 -27.97
CA GLU A 712 20.63 14.77 -28.42
C GLU A 712 20.21 15.24 -29.83
N ASN A 713 19.69 14.36 -30.69
CA ASN A 713 19.29 14.72 -32.05
C ASN A 713 17.92 15.43 -32.07
N ILE A 714 17.94 16.72 -31.76
CA ILE A 714 16.74 17.57 -31.61
C ILE A 714 16.66 18.61 -32.74
N GLN A 715 15.58 18.55 -33.52
CA GLN A 715 15.21 19.60 -34.48
C GLN A 715 14.13 20.50 -33.87
N LEU A 716 14.48 21.72 -33.49
CA LEU A 716 13.51 22.75 -33.11
C LEU A 716 12.69 23.14 -34.35
N VAL A 717 11.36 23.12 -34.24
CA VAL A 717 10.44 23.45 -35.35
C VAL A 717 9.85 24.85 -35.17
N SER A 718 9.52 25.24 -33.94
CA SER A 718 9.10 26.60 -33.61
C SER A 718 10.27 27.58 -33.49
N GLU A 719 10.00 28.87 -33.70
CA GLU A 719 10.99 29.93 -33.55
C GLU A 719 11.27 30.30 -32.07
N GLY A 720 12.42 30.94 -31.82
CA GLY A 720 12.84 31.40 -30.49
C GLY A 720 13.43 30.32 -29.59
N GLY A 721 13.52 29.07 -30.04
CA GLY A 721 14.17 27.99 -29.31
C GLY A 721 15.69 28.03 -29.42
N THR A 722 16.37 27.62 -28.36
CA THR A 722 17.80 27.27 -28.36
C THR A 722 17.96 25.88 -27.73
N PHE A 723 18.90 25.08 -28.23
CA PHE A 723 19.20 23.74 -27.72
C PHE A 723 20.71 23.58 -27.52
N ASN A 724 21.12 23.14 -26.34
CA ASN A 724 22.52 22.83 -26.00
C ASN A 724 22.54 21.70 -24.96
N ASN A 725 23.37 20.66 -25.15
CA ASN A 725 23.65 19.60 -24.18
C ASN A 725 22.39 19.01 -23.50
N GLY A 726 21.39 18.57 -24.27
CA GLY A 726 20.14 18.01 -23.75
C GLY A 726 19.12 19.03 -23.21
N VAL A 727 19.45 20.33 -23.18
CA VAL A 727 18.58 21.40 -22.66
C VAL A 727 18.01 22.25 -23.79
N ILE A 728 16.68 22.33 -23.85
CA ILE A 728 15.93 23.29 -24.68
C ILE A 728 15.60 24.53 -23.85
N LYS A 729 15.63 25.72 -24.46
CA LYS A 729 15.24 26.99 -23.83
C LYS A 729 14.53 27.88 -24.86
N TRP A 730 13.27 28.21 -24.60
CA TRP A 730 12.40 28.99 -25.50
C TRP A 730 12.35 30.47 -25.07
N SER A 731 12.63 31.40 -25.99
CA SER A 731 12.63 32.85 -25.71
C SER A 731 11.31 33.57 -26.06
N THR A 732 10.35 32.87 -26.68
CA THR A 732 9.05 33.40 -27.12
C THR A 732 7.89 32.57 -26.55
N PRO A 733 6.67 33.15 -26.39
CA PRO A 733 5.51 32.44 -25.86
C PRO A 733 4.70 31.69 -26.93
N GLY A 734 3.66 30.97 -26.51
CA GLY A 734 2.76 30.16 -27.31
C GLY A 734 3.25 28.72 -27.49
N GLU A 735 2.49 27.91 -28.25
CA GLU A 735 2.84 26.51 -28.51
C GLU A 735 4.22 26.40 -29.17
N LYS A 736 5.09 25.56 -28.59
CA LYS A 736 6.40 25.22 -29.13
C LYS A 736 6.48 23.75 -29.48
N VAL A 737 7.02 23.53 -30.67
CA VAL A 737 7.16 22.23 -31.29
C VAL A 737 8.64 21.98 -31.55
N TYR A 738 9.11 20.80 -31.16
CA TYR A 738 10.38 20.24 -31.60
C TYR A 738 10.19 18.79 -32.01
N LYS A 739 11.15 18.27 -32.77
CA LYS A 739 11.22 16.87 -33.16
C LYS A 739 12.48 16.23 -32.59
N PHE A 740 12.41 14.94 -32.34
CA PHE A 740 13.55 14.10 -32.01
C PHE A 740 13.60 12.95 -33.02
N ASP A 741 14.80 12.50 -33.37
CA ASP A 741 14.98 11.32 -34.24
C ASP A 741 16.18 10.50 -33.79
N LEU A 742 15.96 9.27 -33.31
CA LEU A 742 17.01 8.30 -33.01
C LEU A 742 17.39 7.55 -34.30
N ASP A 743 17.81 8.31 -35.32
CA ASP A 743 18.21 7.76 -36.62
C ASP A 743 19.64 7.20 -36.52
N SER A 744 19.74 5.89 -36.32
CA SER A 744 21.01 5.15 -36.22
C SER A 744 20.93 3.88 -37.03
N ASP A 745 21.80 3.78 -38.05
CA ASP A 745 22.03 2.58 -38.86
C ASP A 745 22.42 1.33 -38.04
N GLU A 746 22.78 1.50 -36.75
CA GLU A 746 23.21 0.43 -35.86
C GLU A 746 22.10 -0.14 -34.96
N ILE A 747 20.90 0.46 -34.89
CA ILE A 747 19.83 0.10 -33.93
C ILE A 747 18.57 -0.40 -34.66
N SER A 748 18.05 -1.57 -34.27
CA SER A 748 16.81 -2.14 -34.85
C SER A 748 15.50 -1.44 -34.41
N ILE A 749 15.56 -0.24 -33.84
CA ILE A 749 14.40 0.46 -33.30
C ILE A 749 14.34 1.86 -33.91
N ARG A 750 13.32 2.12 -34.73
CA ARG A 750 13.05 3.48 -35.22
C ARG A 750 12.30 4.22 -34.12
N PHE A 751 12.91 5.23 -33.52
CA PHE A 751 12.27 6.02 -32.46
C PHE A 751 12.38 7.50 -32.76
N ASN A 752 11.27 8.09 -33.21
CA ASN A 752 11.18 9.49 -33.56
C ASN A 752 9.78 10.04 -33.31
N GLY A 753 9.68 11.35 -33.27
CA GLY A 753 8.41 12.00 -33.01
C GLY A 753 8.49 13.51 -32.93
N THR A 754 7.31 14.07 -32.66
CA THR A 754 7.08 15.47 -32.39
C THR A 754 6.78 15.61 -30.89
N VAL A 755 7.36 16.63 -30.25
CA VAL A 755 7.06 17.02 -28.88
C VAL A 755 6.43 18.41 -28.91
N ILE A 756 5.31 18.55 -28.20
CA ILE A 756 4.51 19.78 -28.13
C ILE A 756 4.50 20.26 -26.67
N GLN A 757 4.80 21.54 -26.46
CA GLN A 757 4.81 22.18 -25.15
C GLN A 757 4.37 23.64 -25.28
N ASN A 758 3.36 24.07 -24.52
CA ASN A 758 3.02 25.49 -24.48
C ASN A 758 4.01 26.27 -23.59
N ILE A 759 4.43 27.46 -24.05
CA ILE A 759 5.35 28.34 -23.35
C ILE A 759 4.64 29.64 -22.98
N VAL A 760 4.48 29.91 -21.68
CA VAL A 760 3.82 31.13 -21.19
C VAL A 760 4.80 32.26 -20.94
N GLU A 761 4.28 33.49 -21.05
CA GLU A 761 5.00 34.69 -20.65
C GLU A 761 5.33 34.71 -19.14
N LYS A 762 6.37 35.44 -18.79
CA LYS A 762 6.80 35.58 -17.41
C LYS A 762 6.04 36.73 -16.75
N GLU A 763 4.98 36.42 -16.00
CA GLU A 763 4.21 37.38 -15.19
C GLU A 763 5.12 38.41 -14.48
N GLU A 764 5.09 39.66 -14.92
CA GLU A 764 5.72 40.77 -14.21
C GLU A 764 4.79 41.28 -13.12
N VAL A 765 5.12 40.99 -11.86
CA VAL A 765 4.41 41.54 -10.70
C VAL A 765 4.82 43.00 -10.51
N THR A 766 4.02 43.92 -11.02
CA THR A 766 4.17 45.36 -10.76
C THR A 766 3.60 45.72 -9.39
N GLU A 767 4.40 46.41 -8.56
CA GLU A 767 3.93 46.93 -7.27
C GLU A 767 3.05 48.18 -7.48
N PRO A 768 1.91 48.33 -6.77
CA PRO A 768 1.10 49.53 -6.83
C PRO A 768 1.73 50.65 -5.99
N THR A 769 2.48 51.55 -6.63
CA THR A 769 2.85 52.83 -6.03
C THR A 769 1.62 53.71 -5.80
N LYS A 770 1.73 54.60 -4.81
CA LYS A 770 0.64 55.45 -4.33
C LYS A 770 0.56 56.80 -5.05
N GLU A 771 -0.64 57.36 -4.93
CA GLU A 771 -0.95 58.80 -4.82
C GLU A 771 -1.04 59.68 -6.08
N VAL A 772 -2.22 60.35 -6.15
CA VAL A 772 -2.42 61.79 -6.47
C VAL A 772 -2.80 62.24 -7.90
N GLU A 773 -4.00 62.85 -7.93
CA GLU A 773 -4.54 63.95 -8.77
C GLU A 773 -4.80 63.83 -10.29
N GLU A 774 -5.94 64.44 -10.64
CA GLU A 774 -6.35 65.17 -11.86
C GLU A 774 -5.92 64.65 -13.25
N ALA A 775 -6.82 64.18 -14.14
CA ALA A 775 -8.02 64.79 -14.77
C ALA A 775 -7.74 65.47 -16.14
N LYS A 776 -8.81 65.61 -16.96
CA LYS A 776 -8.87 66.25 -18.31
C LYS A 776 -8.24 65.43 -19.45
N GLU A 777 -8.93 65.24 -20.58
CA GLU A 777 -9.04 66.11 -21.79
C GLU A 777 -7.67 66.35 -22.46
N GLU A 778 -7.48 66.28 -23.79
CA GLU A 778 -8.45 66.29 -24.90
C GLU A 778 -7.90 65.61 -26.18
N VAL A 779 -8.77 64.93 -26.94
CA VAL A 779 -8.94 64.98 -28.41
C VAL A 779 -7.77 65.49 -29.30
N LYS A 780 -7.26 64.68 -30.25
CA LYS A 780 -7.51 64.86 -31.71
C LYS A 780 -6.93 63.78 -32.67
N GLU A 781 -7.74 63.44 -33.69
CA GLU A 781 -7.34 63.02 -35.06
C GLU A 781 -6.70 64.18 -35.87
N PRO A 782 -6.36 64.10 -37.18
CA PRO A 782 -6.37 62.99 -38.17
C PRO A 782 -4.94 62.79 -38.80
N THR A 783 -4.64 62.23 -39.99
CA THR A 783 -5.33 62.13 -41.30
C THR A 783 -4.63 61.15 -42.27
N LYS A 784 -5.34 60.69 -43.33
CA LYS A 784 -5.00 60.61 -44.79
C LYS A 784 -3.52 60.75 -45.24
N GLU A 785 -2.97 60.21 -46.35
CA GLU A 785 -3.40 59.46 -47.58
C GLU A 785 -2.10 59.10 -48.39
N VAL A 786 -1.98 58.24 -49.42
CA VAL A 786 -2.81 57.26 -50.18
C VAL A 786 -1.89 56.33 -51.04
N GLU A 787 -2.42 55.30 -51.73
CA GLU A 787 -1.80 54.52 -52.86
C GLU A 787 -0.59 53.60 -52.55
N GLU A 788 -0.23 52.57 -53.36
CA GLU A 788 -0.63 52.17 -54.73
C GLU A 788 -0.58 50.63 -54.99
N THR A 789 -1.32 50.13 -56.02
CA THR A 789 -1.25 48.78 -56.70
C THR A 789 -1.40 47.47 -55.87
N LYS A 790 -2.25 46.45 -56.16
CA LYS A 790 -2.69 45.70 -57.38
C LYS A 790 -1.60 44.80 -58.02
N GLU A 791 -1.76 43.49 -58.20
CA GLU A 791 -2.73 42.72 -59.03
C GLU A 791 -3.11 41.36 -58.38
N GLU A 792 -4.35 40.84 -58.39
CA GLU A 792 -5.18 40.18 -59.45
C GLU A 792 -4.82 38.69 -59.77
N VAL A 793 -5.73 37.72 -60.00
CA VAL A 793 -7.21 37.55 -59.80
C VAL A 793 -7.57 36.04 -59.91
N LYS A 794 -8.58 35.56 -59.13
CA LYS A 794 -9.64 34.54 -59.44
C LYS A 794 -10.24 33.98 -58.14
N GLU A 795 -11.50 34.20 -57.72
CA GLU A 795 -12.84 34.02 -58.34
C GLU A 795 -13.35 32.56 -58.42
N PRO A 796 -14.69 32.26 -58.30
CA PRO A 796 -15.82 33.13 -57.86
C PRO A 796 -16.96 32.49 -56.99
N VAL A 797 -17.70 33.35 -56.24
CA VAL A 797 -19.20 33.44 -56.10
C VAL A 797 -20.00 32.28 -55.41
N LYS A 798 -20.62 32.47 -54.22
CA LYS A 798 -22.02 32.98 -53.85
C LYS A 798 -23.16 31.98 -54.21
N GLU A 799 -24.47 32.08 -53.89
CA GLU A 799 -25.42 33.14 -53.40
C GLU A 799 -26.80 32.46 -53.02
N VAL A 800 -27.78 32.99 -52.26
CA VAL A 800 -27.88 33.63 -50.91
C VAL A 800 -29.39 33.69 -50.44
N GLU A 801 -29.70 34.01 -49.15
CA GLU A 801 -31.03 34.49 -48.61
C GLU A 801 -32.27 33.49 -48.59
N GLU A 802 -33.44 33.67 -47.91
CA GLU A 802 -34.04 34.75 -47.05
C GLU A 802 -35.19 34.28 -46.05
N THR A 803 -35.33 34.95 -44.89
CA THR A 803 -36.52 35.38 -44.06
C THR A 803 -37.77 34.54 -43.55
N LYS A 804 -38.07 34.72 -42.23
CA LYS A 804 -39.35 35.21 -41.54
C LYS A 804 -40.52 34.34 -40.94
N GLU A 805 -41.02 34.83 -39.76
CA GLU A 805 -42.42 34.95 -39.22
C GLU A 805 -43.29 33.70 -38.83
N GLU A 806 -44.22 33.67 -37.83
CA GLU A 806 -44.52 34.49 -36.61
C GLU A 806 -45.52 33.81 -35.57
N VAL A 807 -45.46 34.21 -34.28
CA VAL A 807 -46.39 34.13 -33.08
C VAL A 807 -47.55 33.08 -32.91
N LYS A 808 -47.64 32.37 -31.74
CA LYS A 808 -48.68 32.54 -30.64
C LYS A 808 -48.76 31.49 -29.50
N GLU A 809 -49.06 32.00 -28.30
CA GLU A 809 -49.49 31.35 -27.02
C GLU A 809 -51.06 31.32 -26.89
N PRO A 810 -51.77 30.79 -25.82
CA PRO A 810 -51.40 30.75 -24.38
C PRO A 810 -51.95 29.62 -23.41
N VAL A 811 -51.14 29.28 -22.37
CA VAL A 811 -51.48 29.21 -20.89
C VAL A 811 -52.38 28.11 -20.22
N LYS A 812 -51.94 27.72 -18.98
CA LYS A 812 -52.59 27.02 -17.81
C LYS A 812 -52.58 25.47 -17.73
N GLU A 813 -51.76 24.85 -16.86
CA GLU A 813 -51.91 24.51 -15.39
C GLU A 813 -52.51 23.10 -15.14
N VAL A 814 -52.02 22.21 -14.25
CA VAL A 814 -50.81 22.17 -13.37
C VAL A 814 -50.50 20.70 -12.91
N GLU A 815 -49.34 20.48 -12.27
CA GLU A 815 -48.93 19.31 -11.41
C GLU A 815 -48.29 18.02 -12.00
N GLU A 816 -46.99 17.87 -11.67
CA GLU A 816 -46.16 16.66 -11.37
C GLU A 816 -46.31 15.32 -12.13
N THR A 817 -45.30 14.95 -12.93
CA THR A 817 -44.11 14.18 -12.46
C THR A 817 -43.05 13.94 -13.56
N LYS A 818 -41.78 13.81 -13.14
CA LYS A 818 -40.61 13.14 -13.78
C LYS A 818 -40.60 12.94 -15.31
N GLU A 819 -39.58 13.48 -15.98
CA GLU A 819 -39.35 13.29 -17.42
C GLU A 819 -37.96 12.69 -17.73
N GLU A 820 -37.85 11.96 -18.84
CA GLU A 820 -36.61 11.37 -19.38
C GLU A 820 -36.31 11.90 -20.79
N VAL A 821 -35.06 12.31 -21.04
CA VAL A 821 -34.27 11.98 -22.27
C VAL A 821 -34.65 12.63 -23.63
N LYS A 822 -33.62 12.90 -24.48
CA LYS A 822 -33.62 13.33 -25.92
C LYS A 822 -33.95 14.82 -26.22
N GLU A 823 -33.47 15.50 -27.28
CA GLU A 823 -32.48 15.21 -28.38
C GLU A 823 -31.77 16.55 -28.85
N PRO A 824 -31.04 16.73 -30.01
CA PRO A 824 -29.82 17.58 -30.04
C PRO A 824 -29.71 18.67 -31.17
N VAL A 825 -28.48 19.22 -31.38
CA VAL A 825 -27.95 19.99 -32.57
C VAL A 825 -28.29 21.50 -32.63
N LYS A 826 -27.44 22.46 -33.08
CA LYS A 826 -25.96 22.73 -33.09
C LYS A 826 -25.73 24.20 -33.53
N GLU A 827 -24.69 24.87 -33.00
CA GLU A 827 -23.71 25.81 -33.61
C GLU A 827 -22.81 26.32 -32.44
N VAL A 828 -21.45 26.39 -32.46
CA VAL A 828 -20.43 26.91 -33.41
C VAL A 828 -20.33 28.44 -33.31
N GLU A 829 -19.19 29.10 -33.00
CA GLU A 829 -17.78 28.68 -32.85
C GLU A 829 -17.02 29.58 -31.83
N GLU A 830 -15.89 29.09 -31.30
CA GLU A 830 -14.62 29.78 -30.87
C GLU A 830 -14.59 31.16 -30.13
N THR A 831 -13.57 31.54 -29.33
CA THR A 831 -12.18 31.07 -29.12
C THR A 831 -11.74 31.21 -27.63
N LYS A 832 -10.55 30.68 -27.32
CA LYS A 832 -9.53 31.15 -26.32
C LYS A 832 -9.27 30.33 -25.05
N GLU A 833 -8.09 29.71 -25.09
CA GLU A 833 -7.13 29.47 -24.00
C GLU A 833 -6.71 30.82 -23.34
N GLU A 834 -6.06 30.91 -22.18
CA GLU A 834 -4.81 30.27 -21.72
C GLU A 834 -4.87 29.93 -20.20
N VAL A 835 -4.37 28.79 -19.70
CA VAL A 835 -2.97 28.26 -19.62
C VAL A 835 -2.18 28.88 -18.44
N LYS A 836 -1.17 28.15 -17.92
CA LYS A 836 -0.43 28.43 -16.68
C LYS A 836 1.09 28.25 -16.87
N GLU A 837 1.82 28.46 -15.75
CA GLU A 837 3.17 27.94 -15.42
C GLU A 837 4.32 29.00 -15.38
N PRO A 838 5.59 28.66 -15.08
CA PRO A 838 5.98 28.34 -13.70
C PRO A 838 7.23 29.12 -13.20
N VAL A 839 8.43 28.53 -13.35
CA VAL A 839 9.80 28.97 -12.98
C VAL A 839 10.14 29.06 -11.48
N LYS A 840 10.83 28.01 -11.03
CA LYS A 840 12.18 27.95 -10.44
C LYS A 840 12.73 29.11 -9.60
N GLU A 841 13.51 28.70 -8.59
CA GLU A 841 14.67 29.46 -8.08
C GLU A 841 15.95 28.85 -8.70
N VAL A 842 17.05 29.60 -8.70
CA VAL A 842 18.41 29.09 -8.96
C VAL A 842 19.32 29.61 -7.84
N GLU A 843 20.27 28.80 -7.38
CA GLU A 843 21.14 29.11 -6.26
C GLU A 843 22.19 30.19 -6.57
N GLY A 844 22.56 30.98 -5.56
CA GLY A 844 23.65 31.94 -5.62
C GLY A 844 24.96 31.37 -5.04
N THR A 845 26.06 31.56 -5.75
CA THR A 845 27.41 31.14 -5.33
C THR A 845 28.00 32.00 -4.20
N LYS A 846 29.04 31.49 -3.54
CA LYS A 846 30.06 32.31 -2.89
C LYS A 846 31.48 31.82 -3.18
N GLU A 847 32.42 32.74 -3.04
CA GLU A 847 33.81 32.66 -3.50
C GLU A 847 34.75 32.04 -2.45
N GLU A 848 35.89 31.51 -2.88
CA GLU A 848 37.17 31.84 -2.21
C GLU A 848 38.40 31.72 -3.15
N VAL A 849 39.09 32.86 -3.28
CA VAL A 849 40.53 33.14 -3.55
C VAL A 849 41.44 32.10 -4.27
N LYS A 850 42.17 32.58 -5.30
CA LYS A 850 43.40 31.97 -5.86
C LYS A 850 44.68 32.55 -5.23
N GLU A 851 45.77 31.79 -5.23
CA GLU A 851 47.18 32.14 -5.62
C GLU A 851 48.10 30.90 -5.36
N PRO A 852 49.33 30.78 -5.91
CA PRO A 852 49.79 29.51 -6.51
C PRO A 852 51.21 29.03 -6.07
N ILE A 853 51.78 28.03 -6.79
CA ILE A 853 53.18 27.97 -7.34
C ILE A 853 53.85 26.55 -7.33
N LYS A 854 54.45 26.21 -8.48
CA LYS A 854 55.61 25.30 -8.78
C LYS A 854 55.47 23.85 -9.24
N GLU A 855 56.41 23.53 -10.15
CA GLU A 855 56.64 22.27 -10.87
C GLU A 855 57.52 21.26 -10.09
N VAL A 856 57.64 20.03 -10.60
CA VAL A 856 58.89 19.46 -11.18
C VAL A 856 58.61 18.07 -11.82
N GLU A 857 59.53 17.58 -12.65
CA GLU A 857 59.40 16.53 -13.66
C GLU A 857 59.70 15.07 -13.20
N GLY A 858 59.31 14.09 -14.02
CA GLY A 858 59.97 12.77 -14.15
C GLY A 858 59.41 11.62 -13.29
N THR A 859 59.49 10.34 -13.71
CA THR A 859 59.93 9.73 -14.99
C THR A 859 59.25 8.35 -15.18
N LYS A 860 59.31 7.78 -16.39
CA LYS A 860 58.80 6.42 -16.71
C LYS A 860 59.79 5.33 -16.28
N GLU A 861 59.30 4.10 -16.07
CA GLU A 861 59.77 2.92 -16.84
C GLU A 861 58.78 1.73 -16.81
N GLU A 862 58.90 0.84 -17.81
CA GLU A 862 58.23 -0.47 -17.89
C GLU A 862 59.19 -1.57 -17.32
N VAL A 863 58.95 -2.89 -17.20
CA VAL A 863 58.65 -3.88 -18.25
C VAL A 863 58.22 -5.23 -17.65
N LYS A 864 57.11 -5.78 -18.17
CA LYS A 864 56.71 -7.20 -18.44
C LYS A 864 57.42 -8.39 -17.74
N GLU A 865 56.59 -9.24 -17.11
CA GLU A 865 56.23 -10.63 -17.49
C GLU A 865 57.28 -11.59 -18.12
N PRO A 866 57.23 -12.94 -17.86
CA PRO A 866 56.31 -13.78 -18.67
C PRO A 866 55.80 -15.17 -18.12
N ILE A 867 54.59 -15.58 -18.57
CA ILE A 867 54.21 -16.92 -19.14
C ILE A 867 54.05 -18.21 -18.27
N LYS A 868 52.80 -18.75 -18.27
CA LYS A 868 52.26 -20.15 -18.56
C LYS A 868 52.97 -21.43 -18.03
N GLU A 869 52.39 -22.64 -17.92
CA GLU A 869 51.04 -23.29 -18.02
C GLU A 869 51.12 -24.61 -17.19
N VAL A 870 50.06 -25.37 -16.82
CA VAL A 870 49.31 -26.39 -17.60
C VAL A 870 48.19 -27.01 -16.73
N GLU A 871 47.05 -27.35 -17.37
CA GLU A 871 45.94 -28.32 -17.12
C GLU A 871 45.88 -29.23 -15.86
N GLY A 872 44.67 -29.67 -15.43
CA GLY A 872 44.50 -30.67 -14.34
C GLY A 872 43.08 -31.01 -13.81
N THR A 873 42.12 -31.28 -14.68
CA THR A 873 40.67 -31.58 -14.46
C THR A 873 40.24 -32.64 -13.40
N LYS A 874 39.02 -32.39 -12.82
CA LYS A 874 37.86 -33.32 -12.61
C LYS A 874 37.72 -34.29 -11.39
N GLU A 875 36.50 -34.23 -10.82
CA GLU A 875 35.52 -35.30 -10.46
C GLU A 875 35.50 -36.11 -9.12
N GLU A 876 34.28 -36.11 -8.55
CA GLU A 876 33.50 -37.14 -7.83
C GLU A 876 33.97 -37.90 -6.56
N VAL A 877 33.27 -37.58 -5.44
CA VAL A 877 32.43 -38.48 -4.61
C VAL A 877 32.78 -39.98 -4.51
N LYS A 878 33.13 -40.46 -3.29
CA LYS A 878 32.51 -41.68 -2.68
C LYS A 878 32.89 -41.98 -1.21
N GLU A 879 32.03 -42.83 -0.63
CA GLU A 879 32.08 -43.58 0.63
C GLU A 879 33.11 -44.75 0.63
N PRO A 880 33.22 -45.63 1.66
CA PRO A 880 33.47 -45.37 3.09
C PRO A 880 34.43 -46.40 3.77
N VAL A 881 34.60 -46.29 5.11
CA VAL A 881 34.94 -47.34 6.13
C VAL A 881 36.13 -48.29 5.89
N LYS A 882 37.17 -48.22 6.75
CA LYS A 882 37.52 -49.35 7.66
C LYS A 882 38.51 -49.03 8.80
N GLU A 883 38.53 -49.93 9.79
CA GLU A 883 39.19 -49.79 11.11
C GLU A 883 40.70 -50.10 11.10
N VAL A 884 41.41 -49.59 12.12
CA VAL A 884 42.52 -50.30 12.81
C VAL A 884 42.44 -49.98 14.32
N GLU A 885 42.55 -51.00 15.18
CA GLU A 885 42.56 -50.87 16.65
C GLU A 885 43.98 -50.76 17.26
N GLY A 886 44.07 -50.29 18.51
CA GLY A 886 45.15 -50.65 19.46
C GLY A 886 45.79 -49.50 20.25
N THR A 887 46.11 -49.58 21.56
CA THR A 887 45.68 -50.47 22.67
C THR A 887 46.34 -49.99 23.98
N LYS A 888 45.58 -49.83 25.08
CA LYS A 888 46.06 -49.84 26.51
C LYS A 888 47.05 -48.71 26.92
N GLU A 889 47.43 -48.47 28.20
CA GLU A 889 47.26 -49.20 29.47
C GLU A 889 47.23 -48.28 30.73
N GLU A 890 46.71 -48.79 31.85
CA GLU A 890 46.85 -48.46 33.30
C GLU A 890 47.37 -47.08 33.81
N VAL A 891 46.69 -46.32 34.72
CA VAL A 891 46.14 -46.55 36.10
C VAL A 891 47.07 -46.11 37.26
N LYS A 892 46.56 -45.23 38.14
CA LYS A 892 46.89 -45.12 39.59
C LYS A 892 45.85 -44.30 40.37
N GLU A 893 45.76 -44.54 41.68
CA GLU A 893 44.68 -44.18 42.64
C GLU A 893 45.33 -43.88 44.03
N PRO A 894 44.62 -43.65 45.17
CA PRO A 894 43.30 -43.05 45.49
C PRO A 894 43.51 -41.76 46.38
N VAL A 895 42.68 -41.23 47.31
CA VAL A 895 41.40 -41.55 48.00
C VAL A 895 40.71 -40.23 48.47
N LYS A 896 39.37 -40.23 48.63
CA LYS A 896 38.47 -39.51 49.59
C LYS A 896 37.28 -38.79 48.91
N GLU A 897 36.05 -39.29 49.03
CA GLU A 897 35.07 -39.18 50.15
C GLU A 897 34.20 -37.90 50.11
N VAL A 898 32.86 -37.91 50.24
CA VAL A 898 31.92 -39.05 50.34
C VAL A 898 30.45 -38.61 50.07
N LYS A 899 29.66 -39.46 49.37
CA LYS A 899 28.15 -39.58 49.36
C LYS A 899 27.28 -38.36 48.93
N GLU A 900 26.04 -38.53 48.45
CA GLU A 900 25.22 -39.74 48.14
C GLU A 900 24.26 -39.46 46.96
N GLU A 901 23.86 -40.49 46.18
CA GLU A 901 22.90 -40.36 45.07
C GLU A 901 22.21 -41.71 44.74
N VAL A 902 21.12 -41.66 43.96
CA VAL A 902 20.48 -42.73 43.14
C VAL A 902 19.40 -43.65 43.78
N LYS A 903 18.13 -43.32 43.46
CA LYS A 903 16.97 -44.14 43.04
C LYS A 903 16.49 -45.39 43.84
N GLU A 904 15.17 -45.44 44.01
CA GLU A 904 14.29 -46.63 44.11
C GLU A 904 14.49 -47.62 42.92
N PRO A 905 14.10 -48.93 42.99
CA PRO A 905 12.90 -49.45 43.69
C PRO A 905 13.04 -50.84 44.36
N THR A 906 11.93 -51.44 44.80
CA THR A 906 11.82 -52.90 45.09
C THR A 906 10.38 -53.42 44.91
N LYS A 907 10.19 -54.75 44.88
CA LYS A 907 8.97 -55.47 44.46
C LYS A 907 8.36 -56.31 45.60
N GLU A 908 7.05 -56.56 45.48
CA GLU A 908 6.29 -57.80 45.79
C GLU A 908 6.79 -58.76 46.89
N VAL A 909 5.98 -58.98 47.94
CA VAL A 909 5.93 -60.27 48.68
C VAL A 909 4.48 -60.60 49.12
N GLU A 910 4.01 -61.76 48.66
CA GLU A 910 2.98 -62.69 49.19
C GLU A 910 1.49 -62.33 49.43
N GLU A 911 0.72 -63.41 49.35
CA GLU A 911 -0.74 -63.53 49.37
C GLU A 911 -1.29 -63.95 50.75
N ALA A 912 -2.62 -64.09 50.81
CA ALA A 912 -3.37 -65.17 51.48
C ALA A 912 -4.10 -64.90 52.83
N LYS A 913 -5.44 -64.88 52.68
CA LYS A 913 -6.47 -65.64 53.45
C LYS A 913 -6.92 -65.20 54.85
N GLU A 914 -8.27 -65.18 54.96
CA GLU A 914 -9.10 -65.65 56.10
C GLU A 914 -9.09 -64.79 57.39
N GLU A 915 -10.19 -64.58 58.13
CA GLU A 915 -11.56 -65.14 58.10
C GLU A 915 -12.61 -64.19 58.77
N VAL A 916 -13.91 -64.42 58.50
CA VAL A 916 -15.12 -64.18 59.35
C VAL A 916 -15.41 -62.78 59.99
N ASP A 917 -16.42 -62.12 59.41
CA ASP A 917 -17.65 -61.51 59.97
C ASP A 917 -17.84 -61.09 61.46
N GLU A 918 -18.52 -59.93 61.59
CA GLU A 918 -19.59 -59.59 62.57
C GLU A 918 -19.30 -59.36 64.09
N PRO A 919 -20.21 -58.68 64.85
CA PRO A 919 -21.04 -57.51 64.48
C PRO A 919 -21.26 -56.46 65.62
N THR A 920 -22.08 -55.42 65.36
CA THR A 920 -22.83 -54.57 66.33
C THR A 920 -22.03 -53.68 67.32
N THR A 921 -22.48 -52.55 67.88
CA THR A 921 -23.61 -51.59 67.73
C THR A 921 -23.19 -50.28 68.45
N GLY A 922 -23.70 -49.07 68.19
CA GLY A 922 -24.72 -48.56 67.26
C GLY A 922 -25.41 -47.29 67.83
N VAL A 923 -26.21 -46.58 67.02
CA VAL A 923 -27.34 -45.68 67.45
C VAL A 923 -26.91 -44.36 68.17
N GLU A 924 -27.46 -43.13 67.98
CA GLU A 924 -28.61 -42.50 67.29
C GLU A 924 -28.21 -41.04 66.91
N GLY A 925 -28.90 -40.23 66.08
CA GLY A 925 -30.00 -40.47 65.15
C GLY A 925 -30.76 -39.19 64.70
N SER A 926 -31.30 -39.22 63.47
CA SER A 926 -32.52 -38.52 63.00
C SER A 926 -32.58 -36.99 62.67
N LYS A 927 -33.20 -36.72 61.50
CA LYS A 927 -34.29 -35.76 61.17
C LYS A 927 -34.07 -34.25 60.89
N ALA A 928 -34.47 -33.92 59.65
CA ALA A 928 -35.53 -32.96 59.25
C ALA A 928 -35.25 -31.46 59.00
N GLU A 929 -35.79 -31.00 57.85
CA GLU A 929 -36.48 -29.74 57.50
C GLU A 929 -36.24 -28.44 58.31
N VAL A 930 -36.13 -27.28 57.60
CA VAL A 930 -37.15 -26.19 57.58
C VAL A 930 -36.68 -24.92 56.82
N LYS A 931 -37.47 -24.53 55.80
CA LYS A 931 -37.86 -23.18 55.28
C LYS A 931 -36.89 -21.98 55.09
N GLU A 932 -37.00 -21.42 53.88
CA GLU A 932 -37.28 -20.00 53.50
C GLU A 932 -36.42 -18.83 54.05
N THR A 933 -35.88 -18.00 53.13
CA THR A 933 -36.51 -16.69 52.80
C THR A 933 -35.97 -16.06 51.50
N GLY A 934 -36.81 -15.21 50.87
CA GLY A 934 -36.72 -14.64 49.51
C GLY A 934 -35.40 -14.01 49.00
N LYS A 935 -35.30 -13.69 47.71
CA LYS A 935 -36.37 -13.28 46.77
C LYS A 935 -36.20 -13.77 45.32
N GLU A 936 -37.35 -13.94 44.65
CA GLU A 936 -37.55 -13.96 43.18
C GLU A 936 -37.52 -12.51 42.62
N ILE A 937 -37.67 -12.16 41.33
CA ILE A 937 -38.03 -12.84 40.06
C ILE A 937 -37.34 -11.97 38.94
N GLU A 938 -37.19 -12.32 37.65
CA GLU A 938 -38.12 -12.91 36.69
C GLU A 938 -37.39 -13.67 35.56
N GLY A 939 -38.11 -14.56 34.86
CA GLY A 939 -37.58 -15.37 33.75
C GLY A 939 -38.67 -15.93 32.83
N SER A 940 -38.26 -16.46 31.68
CA SER A 940 -39.14 -16.82 30.56
C SER A 940 -40.06 -18.04 30.75
N LYS A 941 -41.10 -18.07 29.91
CA LYS A 941 -42.08 -19.13 29.61
C LYS A 941 -41.99 -19.48 28.11
N ASP A 942 -42.52 -20.58 27.54
CA ASP A 942 -43.05 -21.89 27.98
C ASP A 942 -43.07 -22.77 26.69
N ALA A 943 -43.04 -24.11 26.62
CA ALA A 943 -42.48 -25.21 27.43
C ALA A 943 -42.72 -26.56 26.66
N VAL A 944 -42.36 -27.73 27.24
CA VAL A 944 -43.12 -29.03 27.11
C VAL A 944 -43.07 -29.82 25.76
N ASN A 945 -42.91 -31.15 25.67
CA ASN A 945 -42.63 -32.22 26.66
C ASN A 945 -42.18 -33.60 26.06
N GLN A 946 -41.47 -34.40 26.87
CA GLN A 946 -41.62 -35.85 27.24
C GLN A 946 -42.14 -36.95 26.24
N SER A 947 -41.96 -38.28 26.42
CA SER A 947 -40.95 -39.17 27.08
C SER A 947 -41.35 -40.68 26.95
N ALA A 948 -40.34 -41.59 26.94
CA ALA A 948 -40.33 -42.96 27.57
C ALA A 948 -41.08 -44.22 27.01
N VAL A 949 -40.27 -45.27 26.71
CA VAL A 949 -40.31 -46.69 27.21
C VAL A 949 -41.05 -47.87 26.50
N VAL A 950 -40.25 -48.68 25.77
CA VAL A 950 -39.99 -50.18 25.70
C VAL A 950 -41.07 -51.30 25.89
N GLN A 951 -40.83 -52.45 25.19
CA GLN A 951 -41.37 -53.84 25.30
C GLN A 951 -42.77 -54.12 24.64
N GLU A 952 -43.13 -55.25 23.99
CA GLU A 952 -42.49 -56.45 23.33
C GLU A 952 -43.62 -57.23 22.55
N GLN A 953 -43.56 -58.40 21.86
CA GLN A 953 -42.59 -59.50 21.62
C GLN A 953 -42.94 -60.36 20.35
N ASN A 954 -42.02 -61.24 19.90
CA ASN A 954 -42.16 -62.57 19.21
C ASN A 954 -43.31 -62.94 18.20
N VAL A 955 -42.96 -63.55 17.04
CA VAL A 955 -43.08 -65.02 16.72
C VAL A 955 -42.66 -65.36 15.26
N ASN A 956 -41.48 -65.98 15.12
CA ASN A 956 -41.04 -67.17 14.32
C ASN A 956 -41.48 -67.53 12.86
N ASN A 957 -40.55 -68.21 12.16
CA ASN A 957 -40.66 -69.04 10.91
C ASN A 957 -40.97 -68.32 9.56
N GLN A 958 -40.46 -68.70 8.38
CA GLN A 958 -39.40 -69.63 7.87
C GLN A 958 -39.15 -69.25 6.34
N VAL A 959 -38.39 -69.86 5.41
CA VAL A 959 -37.72 -71.17 5.20
C VAL A 959 -36.63 -71.07 4.08
N VAL A 960 -35.81 -72.14 3.83
CA VAL A 960 -34.98 -72.56 2.63
C VAL A 960 -34.46 -71.49 1.61
N LYS A 961 -33.17 -71.34 1.22
CA LYS A 961 -32.01 -72.22 0.83
C LYS A 961 -32.05 -72.89 -0.58
N GLU A 962 -31.31 -72.36 -1.56
CA GLU A 962 -30.44 -73.10 -2.52
C GLU A 962 -29.69 -72.07 -3.41
N ASN A 963 -28.44 -72.15 -3.90
CA ASN A 963 -27.43 -73.14 -4.33
C ASN A 963 -27.24 -73.22 -5.88
N LYS A 964 -25.97 -73.26 -6.31
CA LYS A 964 -25.43 -73.17 -7.70
C LYS A 964 -25.99 -74.23 -8.69
N PRO A 965 -26.07 -73.94 -10.01
CA PRO A 965 -24.91 -74.07 -10.95
C PRO A 965 -24.77 -72.88 -11.94
N ALA A 966 -23.69 -72.60 -12.70
CA ALA A 966 -22.41 -73.26 -13.08
C ALA A 966 -22.38 -74.08 -14.41
N VAL A 967 -21.24 -73.97 -15.13
CA VAL A 967 -20.63 -74.91 -16.13
C VAL A 967 -20.83 -74.69 -17.67
N ASN A 968 -19.78 -74.13 -18.31
CA ASN A 968 -19.16 -74.45 -19.64
C ASN A 968 -19.98 -74.30 -20.96
N LYS A 969 -19.42 -74.40 -22.20
CA LYS A 969 -18.08 -74.85 -22.70
C LYS A 969 -17.66 -74.22 -24.06
N GLN A 970 -16.43 -74.58 -24.50
CA GLN A 970 -15.73 -74.46 -25.81
C GLN A 970 -14.68 -73.33 -25.85
N GLU A 971 -13.39 -73.54 -26.19
CA GLU A 971 -12.70 -74.28 -27.29
C GLU A 971 -12.79 -73.49 -28.62
N GLU A 972 -11.73 -73.27 -29.43
CA GLU A 972 -10.41 -73.93 -29.53
C GLU A 972 -9.33 -73.06 -30.29
N SER A 973 -8.04 -73.48 -30.30
CA SER A 973 -6.96 -73.17 -31.30
C SER A 973 -6.59 -71.70 -31.66
N LYS A 974 -5.36 -71.15 -31.52
CA LYS A 974 -3.97 -71.48 -31.98
C LYS A 974 -3.54 -70.83 -33.34
N LYS A 975 -2.45 -70.03 -33.27
CA LYS A 975 -1.38 -69.80 -34.30
C LYS A 975 -1.73 -69.01 -35.59
N SER A 976 -0.80 -68.33 -36.30
CA SER A 976 0.58 -67.83 -36.00
C SER A 976 1.21 -67.03 -37.17
N LEU A 977 2.08 -66.04 -36.90
CA LEU A 977 3.26 -65.54 -37.69
C LEU A 977 3.03 -65.03 -39.15
N GLY A 978 3.77 -64.03 -39.68
CA GLY A 978 4.79 -63.12 -39.10
C GLY A 978 5.69 -62.44 -40.17
N ALA A 979 6.41 -61.37 -39.78
CA ALA A 979 7.42 -60.59 -40.57
C ALA A 979 6.88 -59.78 -41.79
N THR A 980 7.49 -58.68 -42.28
CA THR A 980 8.73 -57.91 -41.99
C THR A 980 8.40 -56.40 -41.79
N GLY A 981 9.31 -55.44 -41.48
CA GLY A 981 10.73 -55.46 -41.07
C GLY A 981 11.55 -54.25 -41.60
N GLY A 982 12.20 -53.49 -40.72
CA GLY A 982 13.01 -52.27 -40.95
C GLY A 982 12.81 -51.28 -39.78
N GLN A 983 13.81 -51.01 -38.91
CA GLN A 983 14.94 -50.07 -39.04
C GLN A 983 14.49 -48.59 -39.06
N GLU A 984 14.98 -47.67 -38.21
CA GLU A 984 16.23 -47.64 -37.40
C GLU A 984 16.09 -47.14 -35.93
N ASN A 985 17.19 -47.31 -35.18
CA ASN A 985 17.63 -46.83 -33.85
C ASN A 985 17.16 -45.39 -33.48
N THR A 986 16.83 -44.97 -32.24
CA THR A 986 17.37 -45.15 -30.85
C THR A 986 18.62 -44.33 -30.45
N SER A 987 18.41 -43.10 -29.95
CA SER A 987 19.16 -42.40 -28.87
C SER A 987 18.31 -41.19 -28.42
N THR A 988 17.96 -40.94 -27.14
CA THR A 988 18.74 -40.59 -25.93
C THR A 988 19.54 -39.28 -26.01
N LEU A 989 18.85 -38.17 -25.70
CA LEU A 989 19.35 -36.87 -25.21
C LEU A 989 18.21 -36.33 -24.30
N LEU A 990 18.37 -35.81 -23.08
CA LEU A 990 19.55 -35.46 -22.28
C LEU A 990 20.34 -34.23 -22.75
N SER A 991 19.63 -33.16 -23.09
CA SER A 991 20.19 -31.79 -23.25
C SER A 991 19.18 -30.69 -22.91
N GLY A 992 18.75 -30.62 -21.63
CA GLY A 992 17.81 -29.58 -21.14
C GLY A 992 18.46 -28.37 -20.46
N ILE A 993 19.75 -28.43 -20.14
CA ILE A 993 20.49 -27.37 -19.42
C ILE A 993 21.78 -27.06 -20.20
N ALA A 994 21.63 -26.42 -21.37
CA ALA A 994 22.74 -26.10 -22.28
C ALA A 994 22.51 -24.87 -23.17
N LEU A 995 21.65 -23.92 -22.78
CA LEU A 995 21.29 -22.76 -23.62
C LEU A 995 21.35 -21.39 -22.89
N VAL A 996 22.19 -21.29 -21.85
CA VAL A 996 22.42 -20.04 -21.08
C VAL A 996 23.88 -19.54 -21.20
N LEU A 997 24.78 -20.33 -21.80
CA LEU A 997 26.23 -20.03 -21.88
C LEU A 997 26.78 -19.83 -23.31
N SER A 998 25.92 -19.60 -24.31
CA SER A 998 26.31 -19.22 -25.67
C SER A 998 26.28 -17.70 -25.93
N ALA A 999 25.35 -16.96 -25.29
CA ALA A 999 25.18 -15.52 -25.50
C ALA A 999 26.42 -14.69 -25.13
N LEU A 1000 27.05 -15.00 -23.98
CA LEU A 1000 28.27 -14.35 -23.50
C LEU A 1000 29.47 -14.52 -24.46
N SER A 1001 29.46 -15.54 -25.33
CA SER A 1001 30.55 -15.76 -26.29
C SER A 1001 30.57 -14.76 -27.46
N MET A 1002 29.44 -14.10 -27.77
CA MET A 1002 29.38 -13.17 -28.90
C MET A 1002 29.80 -11.74 -28.51
N PHE A 1003 29.72 -11.41 -27.21
CA PHE A 1003 29.98 -10.08 -26.66
C PHE A 1003 31.44 -9.61 -26.79
N VAL A 1004 32.40 -10.55 -26.87
CA VAL A 1004 33.85 -10.23 -26.96
C VAL A 1004 34.33 -10.05 -28.41
N PHE A 1005 33.63 -10.61 -29.41
CA PHE A 1005 34.18 -10.73 -30.76
C PHE A 1005 33.90 -9.53 -31.69
N ARG A 1006 32.86 -8.73 -31.45
CA ARG A 1006 32.58 -7.51 -32.26
C ARG A 1006 33.39 -6.28 -31.81
N LYS A 1007 33.81 -6.17 -30.55
CA LYS A 1007 34.50 -4.97 -30.01
C LYS A 1007 36.01 -4.89 -30.33
N ARG A 1008 36.49 -5.61 -31.36
CA ARG A 1008 37.93 -5.71 -31.69
C ARG A 1008 38.30 -5.58 -33.17
N LEU A 1009 37.35 -5.18 -34.04
CA LEU A 1009 37.61 -5.04 -35.49
C LEU A 1009 37.58 -3.59 -36.02
N PHE A 1010 37.03 -2.62 -35.29
CA PHE A 1010 37.04 -1.20 -35.68
C PHE A 1010 37.89 -0.35 -34.73
N LYS A 1011 39.22 -0.46 -34.90
CA LYS A 1011 40.15 0.63 -34.59
C LYS A 1011 41.38 0.59 -35.50
N LYS A 1012 41.13 0.79 -36.79
CA LYS A 1012 42.12 1.08 -37.83
C LYS A 1012 41.48 1.89 -38.95
#